data_AF-A0A2Z5N1V2-F1
#
_entry.id   AF-A0A2Z5N1V2-F1
#
_cell.length_a   1.000
_cell.length_b   1.000
_cell.length_c   1.000
_cell.angle_alpha   90.00
_cell.angle_beta   90.00
_cell.angle_gamma   90.00
#
_symmetry.space_group_name_H-M   'P 1'
#
loop_
_entity.id
_entity.type
_entity.pdbx_description
1 polymer ?
#
loop_
_entity_poly.entity_id
_entity_poly.type
_entity_poly.pdbx_seq_one_letter_code
_entity_poly.pdbx_strand_id
1 'polypeptide(L)'
;MAGNFIRVTDAGRAALVAQGNTGTNEHRVTEIGLCTGAFVFDPAMTVMPNERKRVNTFGGKNVAKDTIHVTIQDTTSDQYSLYGYGLYLESGVLAAVYVQSTPIMEKSPAAYLMLASDMQFVSIDATKLVFGDASFLNPPASETVQGVIELATQEEVNEGKDALRSLTPKTAAAWYAPLIRPKLTGPVSVTSAPSDQDAQLAVAAASGALNRDAKIRFHGTFAAGTVDTNARFVASIRSGYDAGTWGREYLDFWINRTPNDANSDANQIRAMRITYGGRVVVGNRDDDGATKLQVAGDGTFSGGITSSGLDAGGANIRLRNGRDVLLRNDGSNFYFLLTNTSDPSASWNAFRPFTINVATGAVMLDDSGVGTFVGGQLNVKGMLNVSNGGNEGRAIIGPSGGYFFGSASEAGFYLPSNGAMFALNFTRKNLHVNGKDVWHAGNLPNPAQTTGFTMSGQILAAEGTVDKPGISFVNDGAPDTGFFHIADGVFAVANNAKETMRFVAGATNRVLIGGTPDDFYSALQVGGAASFTGAAPGNGLAAMGSGVLLGNNGGGTIVFKSATSAADMKVWDFKAGDGIFQGRAVTDGWTSGVPWINVVRQANSNVIQSIALAPNSGRVVMGPTADDGSNTAQVSGSVRAANYFINSQGVGDAGLIGIYKGANGPNIGIYGSSTIGAGALTFSAGGTERARVTPSGKLVVGATGEDGSSAVVQANGPIKASSGVGALVASNGSGAGQTSIIMRREGGATDQRQWEFLHAPDGVLSIRTVNDAYSASQNALSVTRGNGSAVGNMTLMQNGGRVLVGGAVDDGSILNAAGLVRGLGFAVDGGSSWATVYFKNSTKTRFAIGKTDTDDFAMTAWADDGTTQSKVLDVSRGSQVVSLAKRPTWAGGLIPFDNGNFDPNAKVNKAGDTMTNDLRVKQPNTTDAKGIVLVRADGTAQAWLHGTMSGGGYSAWATMKADGSWQANPITVWNSDNRVEFGSATYFNAAPEFRDRPRVTRAGWQADIGLRNNRPGFDSWTYMRARDGGGVEFINNAYNSTTLSIDDWGTLYLRGAQILQTDGNLNLTWRGRFLSAEIDDIWGNINARASAGARVQWDSGVNNFGTVDRLGGALPAPWVMCGLSGPGNGTANAIVVYGVLLRNQ
;
A
#
# COMPACT_ATOMS: atom_id res chain seq x y z
N MET A 1 -93.48 7.17 32.90
CA MET A 1 -94.33 8.30 32.45
C MET A 1 -95.70 7.73 32.12
N ALA A 2 -96.80 8.44 32.34
CA ALA A 2 -98.11 7.96 31.87
C ALA A 2 -98.15 8.01 30.33
N GLY A 3 -98.87 7.08 29.69
CA GLY A 3 -98.97 7.04 28.23
C GLY A 3 -99.69 8.28 27.69
N ASN A 4 -99.12 8.93 26.67
CA ASN A 4 -99.76 10.04 25.97
C ASN A 4 -100.87 9.48 25.07
N PHE A 5 -102.10 9.50 25.57
CA PHE A 5 -103.27 9.02 24.83
C PHE A 5 -103.67 10.00 23.73
N ILE A 6 -103.52 9.59 22.47
CA ILE A 6 -104.00 10.34 21.31
C ILE A 6 -105.48 9.99 21.04
N ARG A 7 -106.31 10.99 20.75
CA ARG A 7 -107.77 10.85 20.60
C ARG A 7 -108.17 10.91 19.13
N VAL A 8 -108.94 9.92 18.68
CA VAL A 8 -109.38 9.77 17.27
C VAL A 8 -110.70 10.52 17.06
N THR A 9 -110.76 11.36 16.02
CA THR A 9 -111.99 12.09 15.64
C THR A 9 -112.99 11.15 14.97
N ASP A 10 -114.26 11.51 14.90
CA ASP A 10 -115.26 10.70 14.20
C ASP A 10 -115.08 10.76 12.67
N ALA A 11 -114.52 11.85 12.14
CA ALA A 11 -114.10 11.93 10.74
C ALA A 11 -112.94 10.97 10.43
N GLY A 12 -111.93 10.89 11.31
CA GLY A 12 -110.83 9.95 11.24
C GLY A 12 -111.28 8.51 11.38
N ARG A 13 -112.17 8.24 12.35
CA ARG A 13 -112.82 6.94 12.54
C ARG A 13 -113.57 6.50 11.29
N ALA A 14 -114.32 7.40 10.65
CA ALA A 14 -115.06 7.11 9.43
C ALA A 14 -114.15 6.86 8.22
N ALA A 15 -113.09 7.65 8.03
CA ALA A 15 -112.12 7.44 6.94
C ALA A 15 -111.44 6.07 7.02
N LEU A 16 -111.11 5.61 8.23
CA LEU A 16 -110.50 4.30 8.48
C LEU A 16 -111.43 3.10 8.23
N VAL A 17 -112.74 3.27 8.01
CA VAL A 17 -113.68 2.15 7.81
C VAL A 17 -113.72 1.70 6.34
N ALA A 18 -113.50 0.40 6.12
CA ALA A 18 -113.62 -0.21 4.80
C ALA A 18 -115.07 -0.25 4.29
N GLN A 19 -115.24 -0.13 2.98
CA GLN A 19 -116.56 -0.10 2.34
C GLN A 19 -117.41 -1.33 2.73
N GLY A 20 -118.59 -1.08 3.29
CA GLY A 20 -119.48 -2.13 3.81
C GLY A 20 -119.16 -2.61 5.23
N ASN A 21 -118.36 -1.87 6.01
CA ASN A 21 -117.95 -2.21 7.39
C ASN A 21 -117.15 -3.54 7.50
N THR A 22 -116.44 -3.91 6.43
CA THR A 22 -115.77 -5.21 6.29
C THR A 22 -114.37 -5.28 6.92
N GLY A 23 -113.85 -4.17 7.42
CA GLY A 23 -112.52 -4.07 8.01
C GLY A 23 -112.05 -2.62 8.19
N THR A 24 -110.75 -2.44 8.36
CA THR A 24 -110.10 -1.13 8.51
C THR A 24 -109.15 -0.88 7.33
N ASN A 25 -109.37 0.23 6.62
CA ASN A 25 -108.51 0.68 5.53
C ASN A 25 -107.13 1.09 6.06
N GLU A 26 -106.12 0.96 5.21
CA GLU A 26 -104.79 1.51 5.47
C GLU A 26 -104.68 2.92 4.88
N HIS A 27 -104.27 3.88 5.69
CA HIS A 27 -104.13 5.29 5.30
C HIS A 27 -102.77 5.85 5.74
N ARG A 28 -102.23 6.80 4.98
CA ARG A 28 -100.93 7.40 5.23
C ARG A 28 -101.10 8.76 5.90
N VAL A 29 -100.45 8.96 7.04
CA VAL A 29 -100.30 10.31 7.61
C VAL A 29 -99.34 11.09 6.69
N THR A 30 -99.78 12.22 6.15
CA THR A 30 -99.00 13.06 5.22
C THR A 30 -98.66 14.43 5.77
N GLU A 31 -99.36 14.89 6.80
CA GLU A 31 -99.06 16.15 7.49
C GLU A 31 -99.31 16.03 9.00
N ILE A 32 -98.56 16.81 9.79
CA ILE A 32 -98.81 17.00 11.21
C ILE A 32 -99.23 18.47 11.45
N GLY A 33 -100.47 18.69 11.90
CA GLY A 33 -100.93 19.99 12.36
C GLY A 33 -100.34 20.35 13.71
N LEU A 34 -99.88 21.60 13.90
CA LEU A 34 -99.26 22.08 15.13
C LEU A 34 -100.14 23.12 15.81
N CYS A 35 -100.56 22.84 17.04
CA CYS A 35 -101.50 23.66 17.80
C CYS A 35 -100.79 24.54 18.83
N THR A 36 -101.22 25.81 18.89
CA THR A 36 -100.56 26.87 19.67
C THR A 36 -101.36 27.39 20.86
N GLY A 37 -102.42 26.68 21.26
CA GLY A 37 -103.16 26.96 22.49
C GLY A 37 -104.10 25.80 22.85
N ALA A 38 -104.12 25.40 24.12
CA ALA A 38 -104.91 24.27 24.59
C ALA A 38 -106.42 24.39 24.25
N PHE A 39 -107.07 23.25 24.00
CA PHE A 39 -108.52 23.15 23.76
C PHE A 39 -109.08 21.84 24.32
N VAL A 40 -110.41 21.78 24.47
CA VAL A 40 -111.12 20.56 24.86
C VAL A 40 -111.41 19.73 23.61
N PHE A 41 -111.04 18.44 23.63
CA PHE A 41 -111.28 17.54 22.51
C PHE A 41 -112.77 17.25 22.31
N ASP A 42 -113.28 17.57 21.12
CA ASP A 42 -114.61 17.22 20.61
C ASP A 42 -114.48 16.14 19.50
N PRO A 43 -115.10 14.95 19.64
CA PRO A 43 -115.08 13.91 18.61
C PRO A 43 -115.51 14.39 17.21
N ALA A 44 -116.42 15.36 17.11
CA ALA A 44 -116.98 15.85 15.86
C ALA A 44 -116.04 16.76 15.04
N MET A 45 -114.83 17.08 15.54
CA MET A 45 -113.92 18.00 14.86
C MET A 45 -113.39 17.43 13.52
N THR A 46 -113.45 18.25 12.48
CA THR A 46 -112.89 17.97 11.14
C THR A 46 -111.58 18.72 10.85
N VAL A 47 -111.31 19.77 11.62
CA VAL A 47 -110.08 20.59 11.60
C VAL A 47 -109.62 20.83 13.04
N MET A 48 -108.31 21.01 13.26
CA MET A 48 -107.75 21.12 14.60
C MET A 48 -107.88 22.56 15.15
N PRO A 49 -108.49 22.77 16.32
CA PRO A 49 -108.53 24.09 16.94
C PRO A 49 -107.13 24.65 17.26
N ASN A 50 -106.97 25.96 17.10
CA ASN A 50 -105.71 26.69 17.33
C ASN A 50 -104.50 26.16 16.51
N GLU A 51 -104.74 25.48 15.38
CA GLU A 51 -103.71 25.07 14.42
C GLU A 51 -103.03 26.30 13.80
N ARG A 52 -101.71 26.44 14.02
CA ARG A 52 -100.90 27.55 13.49
C ARG A 52 -100.41 27.27 12.06
N LYS A 53 -100.10 26.01 11.77
CA LYS A 53 -99.63 25.48 10.49
C LYS A 53 -99.62 23.94 10.52
N ARG A 54 -99.29 23.34 9.39
CA ARG A 54 -98.93 21.92 9.27
C ARG A 54 -97.46 21.78 8.86
N VAL A 55 -96.87 20.63 9.19
CA VAL A 55 -95.52 20.26 8.75
C VAL A 55 -95.52 18.88 8.09
N ASN A 56 -94.75 18.74 7.01
CA ASN A 56 -94.46 17.47 6.33
C ASN A 56 -93.09 16.88 6.72
N THR A 57 -92.29 17.62 7.49
CA THR A 57 -91.01 17.21 8.08
C THR A 57 -91.23 16.39 9.36
N PHE A 58 -91.76 15.18 9.19
CA PHE A 58 -91.94 14.22 10.28
C PHE A 58 -91.67 12.79 9.80
N GLY A 59 -91.33 11.92 10.75
CA GLY A 59 -91.19 10.48 10.57
C GLY A 59 -92.04 9.75 11.60
N GLY A 60 -92.35 8.48 11.38
CA GLY A 60 -93.12 7.71 12.34
C GLY A 60 -93.02 6.20 12.16
N LYS A 61 -93.37 5.46 13.20
CA LYS A 61 -93.37 4.01 13.19
C LYS A 61 -94.38 3.44 14.18
N ASN A 62 -95.11 2.42 13.76
CA ASN A 62 -95.98 1.62 14.62
C ASN A 62 -95.08 0.75 15.50
N VAL A 63 -95.08 0.99 16.82
CA VAL A 63 -94.21 0.30 17.79
C VAL A 63 -94.97 -0.76 18.60
N ALA A 64 -96.29 -0.66 18.67
CA ALA A 64 -97.19 -1.73 19.10
C ALA A 64 -98.51 -1.68 18.30
N LYS A 65 -99.41 -2.64 18.54
CA LYS A 65 -100.72 -2.71 17.86
C LYS A 65 -101.58 -1.45 18.05
N ASP A 66 -101.41 -0.76 19.17
CA ASP A 66 -102.14 0.43 19.59
C ASP A 66 -101.25 1.68 19.70
N THR A 67 -99.94 1.56 19.47
CA THR A 67 -98.95 2.59 19.84
C THR A 67 -98.07 2.96 18.66
N ILE A 68 -97.94 4.26 18.39
CA ILE A 68 -97.02 4.84 17.41
C ILE A 68 -95.92 5.64 18.12
N HIS A 69 -94.73 5.62 17.53
CA HIS A 69 -93.68 6.61 17.76
C HIS A 69 -93.73 7.62 16.60
N VAL A 70 -93.70 8.92 16.90
CA VAL A 70 -93.63 9.98 15.87
C VAL A 70 -92.53 10.97 16.23
N THR A 71 -91.68 11.29 15.25
CA THR A 71 -90.67 12.35 15.31
C THR A 71 -91.11 13.52 14.45
N ILE A 72 -91.43 14.64 15.08
CA ILE A 72 -91.88 15.88 14.42
C ILE A 72 -90.72 16.87 14.42
N GLN A 73 -90.39 17.46 13.27
CA GLN A 73 -89.37 18.50 13.13
C GLN A 73 -89.94 19.76 12.47
N ASP A 74 -89.56 20.92 12.99
CA ASP A 74 -89.81 22.23 12.36
C ASP A 74 -88.53 23.08 12.39
N THR A 75 -87.94 23.27 11.20
CA THR A 75 -86.72 24.05 10.98
C THR A 75 -86.98 25.50 10.52
N THR A 76 -88.24 25.90 10.33
CA THR A 76 -88.58 27.25 9.88
C THR A 76 -88.33 28.30 10.97
N SER A 77 -88.33 29.59 10.62
CA SER A 77 -88.14 30.70 11.56
C SER A 77 -89.40 31.10 12.35
N ASP A 78 -90.48 30.32 12.30
CA ASP A 78 -91.67 30.56 13.14
C ASP A 78 -91.34 30.50 14.64
N GLN A 79 -92.03 31.34 15.42
CA GLN A 79 -92.03 31.34 16.88
C GLN A 79 -93.43 30.96 17.40
N TYR A 80 -93.51 29.98 18.29
CA TYR A 80 -94.77 29.57 18.94
C TYR A 80 -94.54 28.64 20.14
N SER A 81 -95.49 28.65 21.06
CA SER A 81 -95.66 27.66 22.12
C SER A 81 -96.48 26.47 21.58
N LEU A 82 -95.96 25.25 21.61
CA LEU A 82 -96.68 24.06 21.15
C LEU A 82 -97.51 23.47 22.31
N TYR A 83 -98.83 23.38 22.17
CA TYR A 83 -99.74 22.78 23.17
C TYR A 83 -100.31 21.41 22.76
N GLY A 84 -100.21 21.06 21.48
CA GLY A 84 -100.73 19.83 20.92
C GLY A 84 -100.41 19.70 19.43
N TYR A 85 -100.71 18.55 18.86
CA TYR A 85 -100.54 18.27 17.44
C TYR A 85 -101.56 17.24 16.93
N GLY A 86 -101.85 17.28 15.63
CA GLY A 86 -102.88 16.47 14.97
C GLY A 86 -102.34 15.75 13.74
N LEU A 87 -102.79 14.51 13.51
CA LEU A 87 -102.40 13.67 12.39
C LEU A 87 -103.38 13.87 11.22
N TYR A 88 -102.89 14.28 10.04
CA TYR A 88 -103.70 14.38 8.83
C TYR A 88 -103.36 13.26 7.84
N LEU A 89 -104.40 12.60 7.32
CA LEU A 89 -104.29 11.55 6.30
C LEU A 89 -104.05 12.15 4.90
N GLU A 90 -103.68 11.32 3.93
CA GLU A 90 -103.49 11.70 2.53
C GLU A 90 -104.77 12.24 1.85
N SER A 91 -105.93 11.95 2.45
CA SER A 91 -107.24 12.50 2.09
C SER A 91 -107.53 13.90 2.67
N GLY A 92 -106.60 14.48 3.43
CA GLY A 92 -106.77 15.76 4.14
C GLY A 92 -107.60 15.68 5.42
N VAL A 93 -108.08 14.50 5.80
CA VAL A 93 -108.88 14.27 7.02
C VAL A 93 -108.01 14.31 8.28
N LEU A 94 -108.43 15.07 9.29
CA LEU A 94 -107.85 15.03 10.64
C LEU A 94 -108.20 13.71 11.32
N ALA A 95 -107.26 12.77 11.39
CA ALA A 95 -107.49 11.44 11.96
C ALA A 95 -107.56 11.46 13.49
N ALA A 96 -106.57 12.10 14.13
CA ALA A 96 -106.41 12.05 15.57
C ALA A 96 -105.61 13.25 16.11
N VAL A 97 -105.80 13.57 17.39
CA VAL A 97 -105.29 14.76 18.06
C VAL A 97 -104.73 14.40 19.44
N TYR A 98 -103.56 14.97 19.77
CA TYR A 98 -103.04 15.08 21.13
C TYR A 98 -102.98 16.55 21.53
N VAL A 99 -103.45 16.90 22.73
CA VAL A 99 -103.39 18.26 23.28
C VAL A 99 -103.40 18.21 24.81
N GLN A 100 -102.65 19.10 25.45
CA GLN A 100 -102.58 19.25 26.90
C GLN A 100 -102.74 20.72 27.33
N SER A 101 -103.03 20.96 28.61
CA SER A 101 -103.31 22.31 29.17
C SER A 101 -102.07 23.20 29.37
N THR A 102 -100.87 22.64 29.26
CA THR A 102 -99.58 23.32 29.42
C THR A 102 -98.78 23.24 28.11
N PRO A 103 -97.84 24.17 27.84
CA PRO A 103 -96.90 24.00 26.73
C PRO A 103 -96.16 22.65 26.81
N ILE A 104 -96.05 21.97 25.67
CA ILE A 104 -95.18 20.81 25.44
C ILE A 104 -93.75 21.31 25.21
N MET A 105 -93.59 22.37 24.41
CA MET A 105 -92.30 22.97 24.06
C MET A 105 -92.50 24.43 23.58
N GLU A 106 -91.53 25.30 23.85
CA GLU A 106 -91.43 26.64 23.26
C GLU A 106 -90.48 26.63 22.07
N LYS A 107 -90.91 27.10 20.89
CA LYS A 107 -90.05 27.27 19.72
C LYS A 107 -89.73 28.75 19.50
N SER A 108 -88.45 29.09 19.37
CA SER A 108 -87.97 30.41 18.95
C SER A 108 -87.54 30.44 17.46
N PRO A 109 -87.38 31.63 16.84
CA PRO A 109 -87.00 31.73 15.42
C PRO A 109 -85.64 31.11 15.06
N ALA A 110 -84.73 31.01 16.04
CA ALA A 110 -83.38 30.48 15.86
C ALA A 110 -83.23 29.00 16.31
N ALA A 111 -84.29 28.39 16.84
CA ALA A 111 -84.29 27.01 17.30
C ALA A 111 -85.09 26.11 16.35
N TYR A 112 -84.51 24.96 15.98
CA TYR A 112 -85.27 23.86 15.40
C TYR A 112 -86.10 23.19 16.51
N LEU A 113 -87.40 23.06 16.29
CA LEU A 113 -88.23 22.20 17.15
C LEU A 113 -88.04 20.75 16.69
N MET A 114 -87.71 19.86 17.62
CA MET A 114 -87.57 18.42 17.40
C MET A 114 -88.27 17.70 18.56
N LEU A 115 -89.40 17.07 18.27
CA LEU A 115 -90.23 16.37 19.25
C LEU A 115 -90.38 14.91 18.86
N ALA A 116 -89.83 14.01 19.68
CA ALA A 116 -90.12 12.58 19.62
C ALA A 116 -91.16 12.24 20.69
N SER A 117 -92.27 11.59 20.31
CA SER A 117 -93.27 11.12 21.27
C SER A 117 -93.82 9.75 20.87
N ASP A 118 -93.86 8.84 21.85
CA ASP A 118 -94.74 7.68 21.81
C ASP A 118 -96.17 8.12 22.13
N MET A 119 -97.16 7.49 21.49
CA MET A 119 -98.58 7.76 21.67
C MET A 119 -99.41 6.50 21.53
N GLN A 120 -100.36 6.30 22.46
CA GLN A 120 -101.27 5.17 22.45
C GLN A 120 -102.68 5.60 21.98
N PHE A 121 -103.21 4.91 20.98
CA PHE A 121 -104.56 5.10 20.46
C PHE A 121 -105.59 4.38 21.35
N VAL A 122 -106.63 5.10 21.77
CA VAL A 122 -107.64 4.56 22.69
C VAL A 122 -108.64 3.61 22.01
N SER A 123 -108.87 3.72 20.69
CA SER A 123 -109.98 3.01 20.03
C SER A 123 -109.77 2.63 18.55
N ILE A 124 -108.55 2.52 18.04
CA ILE A 124 -108.27 2.03 16.68
C ILE A 124 -107.03 1.12 16.68
N ASP A 125 -106.91 0.26 15.66
CA ASP A 125 -105.68 -0.49 15.40
C ASP A 125 -104.66 0.46 14.76
N ALA A 126 -103.58 0.75 15.48
CA ALA A 126 -102.57 1.70 15.06
C ALA A 126 -101.76 1.21 13.86
N THR A 127 -101.77 -0.10 13.55
CA THR A 127 -101.04 -0.67 12.39
C THR A 127 -101.61 -0.24 11.04
N LYS A 128 -102.77 0.43 11.03
CA LYS A 128 -103.43 0.95 9.83
C LYS A 128 -103.11 2.41 9.48
N LEU A 129 -102.28 3.05 10.28
CA LEU A 129 -101.67 4.35 9.95
C LEU A 129 -100.24 4.14 9.47
N VAL A 130 -99.97 4.48 8.20
CA VAL A 130 -98.64 4.43 7.59
C VAL A 130 -97.96 5.79 7.70
N PHE A 131 -96.66 5.79 7.98
CA PHE A 131 -95.84 7.00 8.16
C PHE A 131 -94.67 7.01 7.17
N GLY A 132 -93.98 8.16 7.05
CA GLY A 132 -92.66 8.23 6.44
C GLY A 132 -91.57 7.64 7.34
N ASP A 133 -90.41 7.32 6.77
CA ASP A 133 -89.28 6.76 7.53
C ASP A 133 -88.84 7.71 8.67
N ALA A 134 -88.43 7.13 9.79
CA ALA A 134 -88.14 7.83 11.04
C ALA A 134 -86.63 8.04 11.27
N SER A 135 -85.80 7.93 10.23
CA SER A 135 -84.35 8.04 10.35
C SER A 135 -83.85 9.49 10.33
N PHE A 136 -83.15 9.89 11.38
CA PHE A 136 -82.23 11.02 11.32
C PHE A 136 -80.95 10.55 10.62
N LEU A 137 -80.76 10.95 9.36
CA LEU A 137 -79.55 10.64 8.60
C LEU A 137 -78.34 11.39 9.18
N ASN A 138 -77.58 10.68 10.02
CA ASN A 138 -76.21 11.07 10.33
C ASN A 138 -75.41 11.16 9.01
N PRO A 139 -74.63 12.23 8.78
CA PRO A 139 -73.88 12.37 7.53
C PRO A 139 -72.81 11.27 7.40
N PRO A 140 -72.34 10.98 6.17
CA PRO A 140 -71.10 10.24 5.99
C PRO A 140 -69.94 11.02 6.61
N ALA A 141 -68.99 10.31 7.22
CA ALA A 141 -67.83 10.95 7.81
C ALA A 141 -66.94 11.62 6.75
N SER A 142 -66.35 12.76 7.08
CA SER A 142 -65.30 13.40 6.31
C SER A 142 -64.21 13.95 7.25
N GLU A 143 -63.11 14.45 6.70
CA GLU A 143 -62.03 15.10 7.47
C GLU A 143 -62.51 16.30 8.32
N THR A 144 -63.69 16.86 8.02
CA THR A 144 -64.25 18.04 8.69
C THR A 144 -65.65 17.82 9.29
N VAL A 145 -66.31 16.69 9.02
CA VAL A 145 -67.67 16.38 9.49
C VAL A 145 -67.71 15.02 10.17
N GLN A 146 -68.09 15.02 11.45
CA GLN A 146 -68.32 13.77 12.20
C GLN A 146 -69.53 13.04 11.63
N GLY A 147 -69.38 11.74 11.36
CA GLY A 147 -70.37 10.94 10.65
C GLY A 147 -70.09 9.44 10.73
N VAL A 148 -70.78 8.65 9.91
CA VAL A 148 -70.60 7.20 9.80
C VAL A 148 -69.56 6.87 8.71
N ILE A 149 -68.68 5.90 8.96
CA ILE A 149 -67.66 5.42 8.01
C ILE A 149 -67.62 3.88 7.99
N GLU A 150 -67.35 3.30 6.81
CA GLU A 150 -67.19 1.86 6.63
C GLU A 150 -65.79 1.39 7.07
N LEU A 151 -65.63 0.10 7.43
CA LEU A 151 -64.35 -0.48 7.85
C LEU A 151 -63.67 -1.23 6.69
N ALA A 152 -62.40 -0.92 6.43
CA ALA A 152 -61.64 -1.53 5.34
C ALA A 152 -61.30 -3.00 5.61
N THR A 153 -61.51 -3.85 4.60
CA THR A 153 -61.08 -5.24 4.56
C THR A 153 -59.55 -5.35 4.44
N GLN A 154 -58.97 -6.51 4.76
CA GLN A 154 -57.52 -6.69 4.68
C GLN A 154 -56.96 -6.48 3.26
N GLU A 155 -57.74 -6.80 2.24
CA GLU A 155 -57.34 -6.67 0.83
C GLU A 155 -57.25 -5.19 0.43
N GLU A 156 -58.23 -4.38 0.83
CA GLU A 156 -58.21 -2.92 0.65
C GLU A 156 -57.07 -2.24 1.44
N VAL A 157 -56.75 -2.72 2.64
CA VAL A 157 -55.58 -2.25 3.41
C VAL A 157 -54.26 -2.58 2.72
N ASN A 158 -54.16 -3.76 2.09
CA ASN A 158 -52.97 -4.15 1.33
C ASN A 158 -52.83 -3.37 0.01
N GLU A 159 -53.95 -2.95 -0.60
CA GLU A 159 -53.93 -2.10 -1.80
C GLU A 159 -53.60 -0.63 -1.48
N GLY A 160 -54.06 -0.10 -0.34
CA GLY A 160 -53.71 1.24 0.13
C GLY A 160 -54.26 2.40 -0.70
N LYS A 161 -55.31 2.18 -1.51
CA LYS A 161 -55.89 3.17 -2.45
C LYS A 161 -57.18 3.82 -1.96
N ASP A 162 -57.85 3.23 -0.98
CA ASP A 162 -59.16 3.68 -0.50
C ASP A 162 -59.02 4.79 0.55
N ALA A 163 -59.72 5.90 0.33
CA ALA A 163 -59.75 7.07 1.20
C ALA A 163 -61.11 7.24 1.94
N LEU A 164 -62.06 6.33 1.72
CA LEU A 164 -63.44 6.42 2.22
C LEU A 164 -63.72 5.47 3.41
N ARG A 165 -62.72 4.68 3.84
CA ARG A 165 -62.87 3.63 4.85
C ARG A 165 -61.84 3.71 5.96
N SER A 166 -62.22 3.27 7.16
CA SER A 166 -61.38 3.29 8.36
C SER A 166 -60.71 1.94 8.63
N LEU A 167 -59.49 1.98 9.18
CA LEU A 167 -58.72 0.79 9.54
C LEU A 167 -59.17 0.22 10.90
N THR A 168 -59.10 -1.10 11.06
CA THR A 168 -59.24 -1.76 12.36
C THR A 168 -57.85 -2.04 12.96
N PRO A 169 -57.69 -2.15 14.29
CA PRO A 169 -56.42 -2.58 14.90
C PRO A 169 -55.92 -3.93 14.36
N LYS A 170 -56.83 -4.83 13.96
CA LYS A 170 -56.50 -6.13 13.36
C LYS A 170 -55.94 -5.99 11.94
N THR A 171 -56.60 -5.21 11.08
CA THR A 171 -56.18 -5.05 9.68
C THR A 171 -54.96 -4.14 9.55
N ALA A 172 -54.83 -3.13 10.42
CA ALA A 172 -53.62 -2.32 10.54
C ALA A 172 -52.39 -3.15 11.00
N ALA A 173 -52.54 -4.01 12.01
CA ALA A 173 -51.41 -4.80 12.55
C ALA A 173 -50.88 -5.90 11.61
N ALA A 174 -51.59 -6.19 10.51
CA ALA A 174 -51.11 -7.08 9.45
C ALA A 174 -50.22 -6.37 8.41
N TRP A 175 -50.35 -5.04 8.28
CA TRP A 175 -49.63 -4.22 7.30
C TRP A 175 -48.53 -3.37 7.95
N TYR A 176 -48.85 -2.70 9.07
CA TYR A 176 -47.90 -1.97 9.88
C TYR A 176 -47.18 -2.90 10.85
N ALA A 177 -45.87 -3.03 10.67
CA ALA A 177 -45.06 -3.89 11.51
C ALA A 177 -45.06 -3.40 12.98
N PRO A 178 -45.23 -4.28 13.98
CA PRO A 178 -45.50 -3.88 15.36
C PRO A 178 -44.31 -3.14 15.99
N LEU A 179 -44.59 -2.10 16.79
CA LEU A 179 -43.58 -1.24 17.46
C LEU A 179 -42.53 -2.01 18.27
N ILE A 180 -42.88 -3.20 18.76
CA ILE A 180 -41.99 -4.06 19.54
C ILE A 180 -41.65 -5.30 18.71
N ARG A 181 -40.40 -5.35 18.22
CA ARG A 181 -39.82 -6.45 17.41
C ARG A 181 -40.57 -6.70 16.08
N PRO A 182 -40.63 -5.70 15.18
CA PRO A 182 -41.23 -5.87 13.85
C PRO A 182 -40.51 -6.96 13.05
N LYS A 183 -41.23 -8.00 12.61
CA LYS A 183 -40.72 -9.04 11.72
C LYS A 183 -40.97 -8.66 10.27
N LEU A 184 -40.00 -7.97 9.66
CA LEU A 184 -40.04 -7.65 8.24
C LEU A 184 -39.74 -8.91 7.40
N THR A 185 -40.61 -9.25 6.45
CA THR A 185 -40.47 -10.44 5.59
C THR A 185 -40.42 -10.06 4.12
N GLY A 186 -39.21 -9.93 3.59
CA GLY A 186 -38.92 -9.50 2.21
C GLY A 186 -37.68 -8.60 2.17
N PRO A 187 -37.31 -8.07 0.99
CA PRO A 187 -36.28 -7.06 0.87
C PRO A 187 -36.71 -5.77 1.59
N VAL A 188 -35.91 -5.29 2.53
CA VAL A 188 -36.15 -4.01 3.22
C VAL A 188 -35.37 -2.93 2.48
N SER A 189 -36.08 -1.97 1.89
CA SER A 189 -35.50 -0.76 1.32
C SER A 189 -35.74 0.41 2.29
N VAL A 190 -34.73 1.26 2.48
CA VAL A 190 -34.86 2.53 3.18
C VAL A 190 -34.61 3.63 2.16
N THR A 191 -35.55 4.55 2.03
CA THR A 191 -35.49 5.70 1.12
C THR A 191 -35.99 6.95 1.84
N SER A 192 -35.53 8.12 1.40
CA SER A 192 -35.94 9.43 1.93
C SER A 192 -36.30 10.38 0.79
N ALA A 193 -36.92 11.52 1.14
CA ALA A 193 -36.96 12.67 0.25
C ALA A 193 -35.55 13.29 0.13
N PRO A 194 -35.18 13.91 -1.00
CA PRO A 194 -33.86 14.52 -1.20
C PRO A 194 -33.68 15.74 -0.29
N SER A 195 -33.14 15.49 0.90
CA SER A 195 -32.91 16.44 1.99
C SER A 195 -31.84 15.88 2.91
N ASP A 196 -31.22 16.74 3.73
CA ASP A 196 -30.13 16.38 4.66
C ASP A 196 -30.53 15.29 5.70
N GLN A 197 -31.82 14.97 5.81
CA GLN A 197 -32.34 13.76 6.46
C GLN A 197 -32.33 12.59 5.47
N ASP A 198 -31.13 12.05 5.22
CA ASP A 198 -30.91 10.89 4.35
C ASP A 198 -31.67 9.62 4.78
N ALA A 199 -31.69 8.62 3.89
CA ALA A 199 -32.24 7.29 4.12
C ALA A 199 -31.47 6.50 5.19
N GLN A 200 -31.80 6.71 6.45
CA GLN A 200 -31.05 6.19 7.61
C GLN A 200 -31.68 4.95 8.26
N LEU A 201 -30.85 3.94 8.57
CA LEU A 201 -31.18 2.84 9.47
C LEU A 201 -30.52 3.06 10.84
N ALA A 202 -31.22 3.76 11.74
CA ALA A 202 -30.74 4.01 13.09
C ALA A 202 -30.82 2.72 13.95
N VAL A 203 -29.66 2.16 14.30
CA VAL A 203 -29.56 1.02 15.24
C VAL A 203 -28.89 1.51 16.51
N ALA A 204 -29.65 1.54 17.61
CA ALA A 204 -29.21 2.03 18.91
C ALA A 204 -29.45 1.00 20.03
N ALA A 205 -28.64 1.07 21.08
CA ALA A 205 -28.94 0.39 22.34
C ALA A 205 -29.97 1.19 23.15
N ALA A 206 -30.72 0.52 24.02
CA ALA A 206 -31.63 1.20 24.94
C ALA A 206 -30.85 2.07 25.95
N SER A 207 -31.37 3.27 26.22
CA SER A 207 -30.82 4.19 27.22
C SER A 207 -31.02 3.67 28.66
N GLY A 208 -30.25 4.21 29.61
CA GLY A 208 -30.32 3.86 31.03
C GLY A 208 -29.26 2.87 31.53
N ALA A 209 -28.33 2.41 30.69
CA ALA A 209 -27.19 1.60 31.11
C ALA A 209 -25.92 1.91 30.30
N LEU A 210 -24.76 1.88 30.96
CA LEU A 210 -23.45 2.00 30.31
C LEU A 210 -23.04 0.71 29.60
N ASN A 211 -22.06 0.80 28.72
CA ASN A 211 -21.42 -0.35 28.04
C ASN A 211 -22.42 -1.27 27.33
N ARG A 212 -23.39 -0.71 26.59
CA ARG A 212 -24.37 -1.44 25.77
C ARG A 212 -24.07 -1.21 24.28
N ASP A 213 -23.60 -2.23 23.57
CA ASP A 213 -23.39 -2.12 22.13
C ASP A 213 -24.73 -2.13 21.37
N ALA A 214 -24.86 -1.30 20.33
CA ALA A 214 -25.88 -1.47 19.31
C ALA A 214 -25.43 -2.55 18.31
N LYS A 215 -26.35 -3.39 17.82
CA LYS A 215 -26.00 -4.64 17.11
C LYS A 215 -26.86 -4.91 15.88
N ILE A 216 -26.21 -5.19 14.76
CA ILE A 216 -26.81 -5.85 13.59
C ILE A 216 -26.36 -7.31 13.62
N ARG A 217 -27.30 -8.26 13.53
CA ARG A 217 -27.02 -9.71 13.58
C ARG A 217 -27.31 -10.36 12.23
N PHE A 218 -26.36 -11.16 11.75
CA PHE A 218 -26.45 -11.89 10.48
C PHE A 218 -26.68 -13.37 10.77
N HIS A 219 -27.69 -13.93 10.11
CA HIS A 219 -28.03 -15.35 10.15
C HIS A 219 -27.92 -15.96 8.76
N GLY A 220 -27.59 -17.24 8.68
CA GLY A 220 -27.47 -17.98 7.42
C GLY A 220 -27.73 -19.47 7.61
N THR A 221 -28.11 -20.16 6.54
CA THR A 221 -28.23 -21.62 6.49
C THR A 221 -26.87 -22.25 6.18
N PHE A 222 -26.73 -23.55 6.43
CA PHE A 222 -25.53 -24.30 6.04
C PHE A 222 -25.43 -24.48 4.51
N ALA A 223 -24.23 -24.83 4.05
CA ALA A 223 -23.98 -25.22 2.67
C ALA A 223 -24.61 -26.60 2.36
N ALA A 224 -24.71 -26.94 1.06
CA ALA A 224 -25.20 -28.23 0.62
C ALA A 224 -24.36 -29.39 1.19
N GLY A 225 -25.03 -30.47 1.60
CA GLY A 225 -24.39 -31.65 2.21
C GLY A 225 -24.68 -31.83 3.71
N THR A 226 -25.35 -30.88 4.37
CA THR A 226 -25.89 -31.09 5.74
C THR A 226 -27.41 -31.27 5.72
N VAL A 227 -27.95 -32.01 6.69
CA VAL A 227 -29.41 -32.15 6.91
C VAL A 227 -30.02 -30.99 7.69
N ASP A 228 -29.22 -30.06 8.23
CA ASP A 228 -29.77 -28.89 8.93
C ASP A 228 -30.02 -27.73 7.96
N THR A 229 -31.30 -27.44 7.72
CA THR A 229 -31.76 -26.34 6.88
C THR A 229 -32.09 -25.06 7.66
N ASN A 230 -31.91 -25.06 9.00
CA ASN A 230 -32.24 -23.91 9.84
C ASN A 230 -31.22 -22.76 9.69
N ALA A 231 -31.70 -21.52 9.85
CA ALA A 231 -30.86 -20.33 9.85
C ALA A 231 -30.17 -20.13 11.21
N ARG A 232 -28.85 -20.30 11.26
CA ARG A 232 -28.02 -20.13 12.47
C ARG A 232 -27.44 -18.72 12.53
N PHE A 233 -27.18 -18.19 13.72
CA PHE A 233 -26.44 -16.92 13.91
C PHE A 233 -24.98 -17.10 13.47
N VAL A 234 -24.46 -16.21 12.62
CA VAL A 234 -23.11 -16.32 12.02
C VAL A 234 -22.17 -15.22 12.52
N ALA A 235 -22.63 -13.97 12.47
CA ALA A 235 -21.82 -12.78 12.68
C ALA A 235 -22.64 -11.62 13.24
N SER A 236 -21.99 -10.65 13.87
CA SER A 236 -22.60 -9.37 14.23
C SER A 236 -21.69 -8.18 13.94
N ILE A 237 -22.28 -7.07 13.51
CA ILE A 237 -21.63 -5.76 13.55
C ILE A 237 -22.09 -5.10 14.85
N ARG A 238 -21.14 -4.56 15.63
CA ARG A 238 -21.38 -3.97 16.94
C ARG A 238 -20.76 -2.57 17.02
N SER A 239 -21.52 -1.56 17.42
CA SER A 239 -21.00 -0.20 17.69
C SER A 239 -21.13 0.16 19.17
N GLY A 240 -20.14 0.89 19.69
CA GLY A 240 -20.07 1.26 21.10
C GLY A 240 -18.85 2.12 21.44
N TYR A 241 -18.57 2.22 22.73
CA TYR A 241 -17.46 2.98 23.30
C TYR A 241 -16.58 2.06 24.14
N ASP A 242 -15.25 2.19 24.05
CA ASP A 242 -14.33 1.44 24.91
C ASP A 242 -14.13 2.09 26.30
N ALA A 243 -13.34 1.45 27.16
CA ALA A 243 -13.25 1.78 28.57
C ALA A 243 -12.48 3.10 28.83
N GLY A 244 -13.22 4.18 29.08
CA GLY A 244 -12.70 5.47 29.55
C GLY A 244 -13.84 6.38 30.01
N THR A 245 -13.52 7.53 30.63
CA THR A 245 -14.54 8.46 31.19
C THR A 245 -15.54 8.99 30.17
N TRP A 246 -15.12 9.07 28.90
CA TRP A 246 -15.98 9.34 27.73
C TRP A 246 -15.98 8.18 26.72
N GLY A 247 -15.01 7.25 26.87
CA GLY A 247 -14.71 6.16 25.93
C GLY A 247 -14.17 6.60 24.57
N ARG A 248 -13.63 5.67 23.79
CA ARG A 248 -13.33 5.85 22.36
C ARG A 248 -14.35 5.09 21.52
N GLU A 249 -14.89 5.72 20.49
CA GLU A 249 -15.85 5.12 19.57
C GLU A 249 -15.23 3.95 18.83
N TYR A 250 -16.00 2.86 18.67
CA TYR A 250 -15.65 1.76 17.79
C TYR A 250 -16.83 1.23 16.98
N LEU A 251 -16.49 0.65 15.82
CA LEU A 251 -17.33 -0.24 15.03
C LEU A 251 -16.58 -1.57 14.85
N ASP A 252 -17.08 -2.62 15.49
CA ASP A 252 -16.48 -3.95 15.45
C ASP A 252 -17.26 -4.91 14.54
N PHE A 253 -16.51 -5.76 13.84
CA PHE A 253 -17.02 -6.91 13.10
C PHE A 253 -16.70 -8.17 13.92
N TRP A 254 -17.73 -8.89 14.34
CA TRP A 254 -17.65 -10.10 15.16
C TRP A 254 -18.16 -11.31 14.38
N ILE A 255 -17.45 -12.43 14.46
CA ILE A 255 -17.82 -13.71 13.83
C ILE A 255 -17.76 -14.84 14.86
N ASN A 256 -18.57 -15.88 14.72
CA ASN A 256 -18.45 -17.09 15.54
C ASN A 256 -17.02 -17.67 15.48
N ARG A 257 -16.43 -17.99 16.64
CA ARG A 257 -15.18 -18.77 16.74
C ARG A 257 -15.41 -20.26 17.06
N THR A 258 -16.63 -20.61 17.43
CA THR A 258 -17.11 -21.94 17.81
C THR A 258 -18.56 -22.11 17.33
N PRO A 259 -19.10 -23.34 17.25
CA PRO A 259 -20.53 -23.57 17.03
C PRO A 259 -21.37 -22.76 18.04
N ASN A 260 -22.45 -22.13 17.57
CA ASN A 260 -23.15 -21.09 18.32
C ASN A 260 -24.68 -21.25 18.32
N ASP A 261 -25.16 -22.47 18.53
CA ASP A 261 -26.59 -22.81 18.52
C ASP A 261 -27.40 -22.09 19.60
N ALA A 262 -26.74 -21.67 20.68
CA ALA A 262 -27.32 -20.80 21.72
C ALA A 262 -27.48 -19.33 21.30
N ASN A 263 -27.06 -18.93 20.08
CA ASN A 263 -27.06 -17.55 19.57
C ASN A 263 -26.38 -16.53 20.51
N SER A 264 -25.31 -16.98 21.18
CA SER A 264 -24.60 -16.27 22.24
C SER A 264 -23.48 -15.38 21.68
N ASP A 265 -23.38 -14.14 22.17
CA ASP A 265 -22.30 -13.22 21.81
C ASP A 265 -20.92 -13.68 22.31
N ALA A 266 -20.87 -14.58 23.31
CA ALA A 266 -19.64 -15.10 23.92
C ALA A 266 -18.92 -16.16 23.06
N ASN A 267 -19.63 -16.80 22.13
CA ASN A 267 -19.06 -17.72 21.13
C ASN A 267 -18.49 -16.98 19.90
N GLN A 268 -18.46 -15.63 19.93
CA GLN A 268 -17.92 -14.81 18.86
C GLN A 268 -16.54 -14.25 19.22
N ILE A 269 -15.76 -13.90 18.20
CA ILE A 269 -14.49 -13.17 18.31
C ILE A 269 -14.49 -11.96 17.38
N ARG A 270 -13.78 -10.91 17.78
CA ARG A 270 -13.56 -9.73 16.93
C ARG A 270 -12.65 -10.08 15.75
N ALA A 271 -13.19 -9.98 14.55
CA ALA A 271 -12.44 -10.12 13.29
C ALA A 271 -11.79 -8.78 12.86
N MET A 272 -12.44 -7.64 13.17
CA MET A 272 -11.94 -6.30 12.85
C MET A 272 -12.56 -5.26 13.79
N ARG A 273 -11.81 -4.20 14.09
CA ARG A 273 -12.26 -2.94 14.70
C ARG A 273 -11.91 -1.77 13.79
N ILE A 274 -12.85 -0.85 13.60
CA ILE A 274 -12.59 0.55 13.24
C ILE A 274 -12.76 1.37 14.52
N THR A 275 -11.84 2.28 14.84
CA THR A 275 -11.82 3.03 16.11
C THR A 275 -11.42 4.49 15.92
N TYR A 276 -11.68 5.32 16.94
CA TYR A 276 -11.47 6.76 16.98
C TYR A 276 -10.18 7.22 16.28
N GLY A 277 -10.30 8.24 15.42
CA GLY A 277 -9.20 8.74 14.58
C GLY A 277 -8.91 7.89 13.34
N GLY A 278 -9.82 6.98 12.97
CA GLY A 278 -9.73 6.18 11.74
C GLY A 278 -8.64 5.10 11.79
N ARG A 279 -8.32 4.56 12.97
CA ARG A 279 -7.44 3.38 13.08
C ARG A 279 -8.22 2.11 12.76
N VAL A 280 -7.55 1.14 12.16
CA VAL A 280 -8.07 -0.21 11.89
C VAL A 280 -7.24 -1.23 12.66
N VAL A 281 -7.92 -2.12 13.38
CA VAL A 281 -7.29 -3.27 14.07
C VAL A 281 -7.90 -4.55 13.52
N VAL A 282 -7.09 -5.38 12.86
CA VAL A 282 -7.52 -6.67 12.30
C VAL A 282 -7.22 -7.79 13.28
N GLY A 283 -8.24 -8.58 13.62
CA GLY A 283 -8.21 -9.62 14.64
C GLY A 283 -8.44 -9.12 16.07
N ASN A 284 -8.39 -10.05 17.01
CA ASN A 284 -8.72 -9.80 18.42
C ASN A 284 -7.48 -9.33 19.21
N ARG A 285 -7.00 -8.14 18.87
CA ARG A 285 -5.92 -7.41 19.55
C ARG A 285 -6.43 -6.06 20.06
N ASP A 286 -5.82 -5.55 21.13
CA ASP A 286 -6.13 -4.23 21.69
C ASP A 286 -5.44 -3.09 20.92
N ASP A 287 -6.20 -2.01 20.76
CA ASP A 287 -5.80 -0.78 20.05
C ASP A 287 -4.71 -0.02 20.83
N ASP A 288 -3.51 0.09 20.25
CA ASP A 288 -2.38 0.82 20.86
C ASP A 288 -2.53 2.35 20.85
N GLY A 289 -3.57 2.88 20.20
CA GLY A 289 -3.87 4.31 20.13
C GLY A 289 -3.09 5.07 19.05
N ALA A 290 -2.02 4.51 18.51
CA ALA A 290 -1.08 5.18 17.60
C ALA A 290 -1.13 4.65 16.17
N THR A 291 -1.10 3.32 15.99
CA THR A 291 -0.89 2.66 14.70
C THR A 291 -2.15 2.68 13.84
N LYS A 292 -2.07 3.23 12.61
CA LYS A 292 -3.23 3.34 11.71
C LYS A 292 -3.79 2.00 11.22
N LEU A 293 -2.93 0.99 11.05
CA LEU A 293 -3.31 -0.38 10.74
C LEU A 293 -2.54 -1.35 11.65
N GLN A 294 -3.23 -1.97 12.60
CA GLN A 294 -2.72 -3.10 13.37
C GLN A 294 -3.24 -4.42 12.80
N VAL A 295 -2.44 -5.48 12.85
CA VAL A 295 -2.86 -6.86 12.59
C VAL A 295 -2.43 -7.74 13.76
N ALA A 296 -3.33 -8.58 14.27
CA ALA A 296 -3.13 -9.39 15.46
C ALA A 296 -2.27 -10.67 15.27
N GLY A 297 -1.81 -10.92 14.05
CA GLY A 297 -1.05 -12.12 13.62
C GLY A 297 -0.49 -11.91 12.21
N ASP A 298 -0.18 -12.99 11.49
CA ASP A 298 0.55 -12.97 10.21
C ASP A 298 -0.10 -12.05 9.16
N GLY A 299 0.47 -10.84 9.04
CA GLY A 299 -0.03 -9.75 8.21
C GLY A 299 0.52 -9.82 6.80
N THR A 300 -0.36 -9.96 5.82
CA THR A 300 0.03 -10.37 4.48
C THR A 300 -0.81 -9.66 3.40
N PHE A 301 -0.09 -9.00 2.48
CA PHE A 301 -0.56 -7.98 1.53
C PHE A 301 -0.69 -8.58 0.13
N SER A 302 -0.51 -7.81 -0.93
CA SER A 302 -0.17 -8.29 -2.28
C SER A 302 1.19 -7.72 -2.67
N GLY A 303 1.31 -6.39 -2.55
CA GLY A 303 2.49 -5.71 -2.02
C GLY A 303 3.85 -5.93 -2.68
N GLY A 304 4.18 -5.05 -3.63
CA GLY A 304 5.41 -4.31 -3.42
C GLY A 304 5.19 -3.44 -2.18
N ILE A 305 5.82 -3.77 -1.04
CA ILE A 305 5.69 -2.96 0.18
C ILE A 305 6.71 -1.83 0.10
N THR A 306 6.21 -0.59 0.00
CA THR A 306 7.03 0.61 0.05
C THR A 306 6.77 1.34 1.38
N SER A 307 7.77 1.39 2.25
CA SER A 307 7.76 2.27 3.44
C SER A 307 8.41 3.59 3.09
N SER A 308 7.76 4.71 3.40
CA SER A 308 8.34 6.06 3.26
C SER A 308 9.04 6.55 4.54
N GLY A 309 8.97 5.78 5.62
CA GLY A 309 9.65 6.05 6.89
C GLY A 309 10.78 5.08 7.17
N LEU A 310 11.69 5.47 8.07
CA LEU A 310 12.66 4.54 8.64
C LEU A 310 11.96 3.69 9.71
N ASP A 311 11.78 2.40 9.43
CA ASP A 311 11.28 1.45 10.42
C ASP A 311 12.18 1.43 11.68
N ALA A 312 11.61 1.30 12.88
CA ALA A 312 12.33 1.21 14.16
C ALA A 312 12.43 -0.25 14.67
N GLY A 313 13.55 -0.65 15.29
CA GLY A 313 13.64 -1.90 16.06
C GLY A 313 14.27 -3.19 15.46
N GLY A 314 14.91 -3.18 14.28
CA GLY A 314 15.63 -4.37 13.77
C GLY A 314 14.84 -5.31 12.84
N ALA A 315 15.55 -6.23 12.17
CA ALA A 315 15.19 -6.61 10.80
C ALA A 315 15.78 -7.93 10.26
N ASN A 316 14.97 -8.68 9.49
CA ASN A 316 15.22 -10.04 9.01
C ASN A 316 14.57 -10.31 7.62
N ILE A 317 15.19 -9.94 6.49
CA ILE A 317 14.55 -9.98 5.13
C ILE A 317 14.72 -11.31 4.39
N ARG A 318 13.77 -11.75 3.54
CA ARG A 318 13.85 -12.99 2.72
C ARG A 318 13.60 -12.77 1.23
N LEU A 319 14.67 -12.74 0.44
CA LEU A 319 14.71 -12.45 -0.98
C LEU A 319 14.46 -13.74 -1.78
N ARG A 320 13.20 -14.18 -1.92
CA ARG A 320 12.88 -15.54 -2.41
C ARG A 320 13.17 -15.76 -3.90
N ASN A 321 14.02 -16.74 -4.24
CA ASN A 321 14.25 -17.20 -5.61
C ASN A 321 14.95 -18.59 -5.67
N GLY A 322 14.34 -19.63 -5.08
CA GLY A 322 14.86 -21.02 -5.12
C GLY A 322 16.04 -21.29 -4.18
N ARG A 323 17.06 -20.42 -4.20
CA ARG A 323 18.06 -20.22 -3.14
C ARG A 323 18.00 -18.77 -2.67
N ASP A 324 16.90 -18.42 -1.99
CA ASP A 324 16.60 -17.10 -1.43
C ASP A 324 17.83 -16.45 -0.75
N VAL A 325 17.95 -15.12 -0.74
CA VAL A 325 18.97 -14.34 0.02
C VAL A 325 18.33 -13.74 1.31
N LEU A 326 19.08 -13.46 2.39
CA LEU A 326 18.48 -13.28 3.73
C LEU A 326 19.14 -12.30 4.71
N LEU A 327 18.70 -11.06 4.78
CA LEU A 327 19.28 -10.04 5.67
C LEU A 327 18.89 -10.25 7.15
N ARG A 328 19.58 -11.11 7.91
CA ARG A 328 19.39 -11.43 9.34
C ARG A 328 20.23 -10.54 10.25
N ASN A 329 19.64 -10.06 11.34
CA ASN A 329 20.37 -9.64 12.54
C ASN A 329 20.18 -10.70 13.64
N ASP A 330 21.22 -11.05 14.41
CA ASP A 330 21.11 -11.92 15.59
C ASP A 330 21.35 -11.22 16.94
N GLY A 331 21.62 -9.91 16.91
CA GLY A 331 21.97 -9.09 18.08
C GLY A 331 23.48 -8.90 18.27
N SER A 332 24.31 -9.77 17.69
CA SER A 332 25.78 -9.67 17.71
C SER A 332 26.37 -9.39 16.33
N ASN A 333 25.78 -9.96 15.28
CA ASN A 333 26.17 -9.73 13.89
C ASN A 333 24.93 -9.60 12.97
N PHE A 334 25.15 -8.90 11.87
CA PHE A 334 24.25 -8.82 10.72
C PHE A 334 24.84 -9.60 9.54
N TYR A 335 23.97 -10.25 8.79
CA TYR A 335 24.33 -11.27 7.82
C TYR A 335 23.33 -11.31 6.62
N PHE A 336 23.73 -11.55 5.36
CA PHE A 336 22.84 -12.05 4.29
C PHE A 336 22.92 -13.59 4.09
N LEU A 337 21.96 -14.37 4.61
CA LEU A 337 21.94 -15.82 4.33
C LEU A 337 21.71 -16.09 2.82
N LEU A 338 22.09 -17.28 2.30
CA LEU A 338 21.22 -18.07 1.42
C LEU A 338 20.72 -19.27 2.24
N THR A 339 19.94 -20.16 1.62
CA THR A 339 19.94 -21.60 1.98
C THR A 339 19.78 -22.53 0.75
N ASN A 340 19.04 -23.64 0.88
CA ASN A 340 19.19 -24.89 0.11
C ASN A 340 17.99 -25.22 -0.80
N THR A 341 16.77 -24.86 -0.36
CA THR A 341 15.45 -25.35 -0.82
C THR A 341 14.39 -24.27 -0.54
N SER A 342 13.27 -24.11 -1.28
CA SER A 342 12.36 -22.93 -1.11
C SER A 342 10.84 -23.21 -0.83
N ASP A 343 10.47 -23.69 0.38
CA ASP A 343 9.09 -23.80 0.96
C ASP A 343 8.86 -23.17 2.40
N PRO A 344 8.13 -22.03 2.60
CA PRO A 344 8.12 -21.06 3.72
C PRO A 344 8.95 -21.07 5.03
N SER A 345 9.62 -22.11 5.52
CA SER A 345 10.36 -22.02 6.79
C SER A 345 11.56 -22.93 7.02
N ALA A 346 11.99 -23.80 6.09
CA ALA A 346 13.39 -24.24 6.13
C ALA A 346 14.40 -23.09 5.91
N SER A 347 15.68 -23.48 5.78
CA SER A 347 16.54 -23.13 6.87
C SER A 347 18.02 -23.58 6.64
N TRP A 348 18.87 -23.27 7.62
CA TRP A 348 20.35 -23.20 7.61
C TRP A 348 21.06 -24.51 7.48
N ASN A 349 21.66 -24.71 6.33
CA ASN A 349 22.98 -25.28 6.35
C ASN A 349 24.00 -24.38 7.08
N ALA A 350 24.93 -23.79 6.33
CA ALA A 350 26.23 -23.49 6.87
C ALA A 350 26.96 -22.11 6.46
N PHE A 351 27.36 -21.72 5.22
CA PHE A 351 28.24 -20.56 4.80
C PHE A 351 27.84 -19.17 5.41
N ARG A 352 28.51 -17.98 5.24
CA ARG A 352 28.01 -16.57 5.47
C ARG A 352 28.69 -15.36 4.71
N PRO A 353 29.02 -15.25 3.40
CA PRO A 353 29.97 -14.18 2.92
C PRO A 353 29.72 -12.62 3.03
N PHE A 354 29.40 -11.98 4.17
CA PHE A 354 29.39 -10.52 4.49
C PHE A 354 28.78 -10.31 5.89
N THR A 355 29.55 -10.65 6.91
CA THR A 355 29.23 -10.48 8.32
C THR A 355 29.57 -9.04 8.65
N ILE A 356 28.61 -8.25 9.12
CA ILE A 356 28.91 -7.02 9.87
C ILE A 356 28.76 -7.38 11.35
N ASN A 357 29.82 -7.29 12.14
CA ASN A 357 29.65 -7.32 13.58
C ASN A 357 28.98 -6.02 14.05
N VAL A 358 27.78 -6.07 14.63
CA VAL A 358 26.95 -4.86 14.85
C VAL A 358 27.46 -3.96 15.97
N ALA A 359 28.38 -4.45 16.81
CA ALA A 359 29.02 -3.67 17.86
C ALA A 359 30.28 -2.92 17.40
N THR A 360 30.99 -3.44 16.40
CA THR A 360 32.29 -2.88 15.93
C THR A 360 32.26 -2.31 14.51
N GLY A 361 31.24 -2.65 13.72
CA GLY A 361 31.21 -2.38 12.28
C GLY A 361 32.23 -3.19 11.48
N ALA A 362 32.94 -4.15 12.09
CA ALA A 362 33.90 -5.01 11.40
C ALA A 362 33.19 -5.88 10.36
N VAL A 363 33.59 -5.73 9.09
CA VAL A 363 32.98 -6.37 7.93
C VAL A 363 33.83 -7.56 7.45
N MET A 364 33.23 -8.68 7.04
CA MET A 364 33.94 -9.95 6.76
C MET A 364 33.17 -10.89 5.73
N LEU A 365 33.70 -11.39 4.57
CA LEU A 365 32.97 -12.42 3.69
C LEU A 365 33.21 -13.88 4.14
N ASP A 366 33.11 -15.03 3.44
CA ASP A 366 33.73 -16.39 3.68
C ASP A 366 35.08 -16.55 4.48
N ASP A 367 35.34 -17.29 5.57
CA ASP A 367 34.70 -18.21 6.55
C ASP A 367 33.77 -19.31 6.04
N SER A 368 33.85 -19.71 4.77
CA SER A 368 33.39 -21.05 4.34
C SER A 368 34.40 -21.87 3.53
N GLY A 369 35.11 -21.30 2.56
CA GLY A 369 36.17 -21.99 1.80
C GLY A 369 36.17 -21.85 0.28
N VAL A 370 35.61 -20.78 -0.33
CA VAL A 370 35.34 -20.70 -1.80
C VAL A 370 35.75 -19.42 -2.55
N GLY A 371 36.63 -18.59 -1.97
CA GLY A 371 37.36 -17.54 -2.69
C GLY A 371 36.79 -16.12 -2.78
N THR A 372 37.69 -15.14 -2.91
CA THR A 372 37.33 -13.75 -3.23
C THR A 372 37.71 -13.35 -4.63
N PHE A 373 36.79 -12.65 -5.31
CA PHE A 373 37.06 -11.98 -6.57
C PHE A 373 36.61 -10.53 -6.45
N VAL A 374 37.53 -9.60 -6.69
CA VAL A 374 37.20 -8.17 -6.85
C VAL A 374 37.72 -7.73 -8.21
N GLY A 375 36.81 -7.51 -9.16
CA GLY A 375 37.14 -7.22 -10.57
C GLY A 375 37.70 -5.81 -10.83
N GLY A 376 38.35 -5.18 -9.85
CA GLY A 376 38.81 -3.80 -9.92
C GLY A 376 39.83 -3.46 -8.83
N GLN A 377 40.39 -2.25 -8.89
CA GLN A 377 41.54 -1.84 -8.07
C GLN A 377 41.31 -1.93 -6.55
N LEU A 378 42.36 -2.35 -5.85
CA LEU A 378 42.46 -2.39 -4.39
C LEU A 378 43.06 -1.10 -3.84
N ASN A 379 42.23 -0.29 -3.17
CA ASN A 379 42.69 0.87 -2.40
C ASN A 379 42.58 0.62 -0.88
N VAL A 380 43.68 0.22 -0.25
CA VAL A 380 43.78 0.06 1.22
C VAL A 380 44.10 1.43 1.84
N LYS A 381 43.39 1.84 2.89
CA LYS A 381 43.79 2.99 3.72
C LYS A 381 44.68 2.60 4.90
N GLY A 382 44.64 1.33 5.31
CA GLY A 382 45.52 0.72 6.32
C GLY A 382 46.42 -0.35 5.71
N MET A 383 46.89 -1.29 6.54
CA MET A 383 47.77 -2.38 6.12
C MET A 383 46.98 -3.56 5.50
N LEU A 384 47.41 -4.05 4.34
CA LEU A 384 46.92 -5.31 3.78
C LEU A 384 47.70 -6.47 4.38
N ASN A 385 47.12 -7.11 5.41
CA ASN A 385 47.69 -8.32 5.98
C ASN A 385 47.45 -9.49 5.03
N VAL A 386 48.40 -9.84 4.15
CA VAL A 386 48.32 -11.09 3.38
C VAL A 386 48.87 -12.22 4.24
N SER A 387 48.00 -13.10 4.72
CA SER A 387 48.39 -14.28 5.50
C SER A 387 47.35 -15.37 5.32
N ASN A 388 47.82 -16.58 5.03
CA ASN A 388 47.02 -17.81 5.17
C ASN A 388 47.07 -18.31 6.65
N GLY A 389 47.41 -17.41 7.59
CA GLY A 389 47.89 -17.69 8.95
C GLY A 389 49.43 -17.75 9.02
N GLY A 390 49.99 -18.47 10.00
CA GLY A 390 51.40 -18.93 10.07
C GLY A 390 51.83 -19.88 8.94
N ASN A 391 51.66 -19.41 7.71
CA ASN A 391 52.03 -20.01 6.44
C ASN A 391 52.66 -18.89 5.61
N GLU A 392 52.99 -19.14 4.35
CA GLU A 392 53.09 -18.03 3.42
C GLU A 392 51.77 -17.25 3.36
N GLY A 393 51.83 -15.97 3.69
CA GLY A 393 51.16 -15.01 2.83
C GLY A 393 51.82 -15.06 1.46
N ARG A 394 51.05 -15.37 0.40
CA ARG A 394 51.50 -15.29 -1.00
C ARG A 394 50.84 -14.09 -1.68
N ALA A 395 51.62 -13.26 -2.33
CA ALA A 395 51.14 -12.15 -3.14
C ALA A 395 51.74 -12.21 -4.55
N ILE A 396 50.93 -12.61 -5.54
CA ILE A 396 51.29 -12.50 -6.95
C ILE A 396 51.15 -11.03 -7.35
N ILE A 397 52.23 -10.42 -7.84
CA ILE A 397 52.26 -9.01 -8.27
C ILE A 397 52.81 -8.96 -9.69
N GLY A 398 51.90 -8.78 -10.66
CA GLY A 398 52.21 -8.79 -12.10
C GLY A 398 52.08 -10.17 -12.76
N PRO A 399 52.24 -10.24 -14.09
CA PRO A 399 51.93 -11.42 -14.90
C PRO A 399 53.02 -12.49 -14.95
N SER A 400 54.10 -12.37 -14.16
CA SER A 400 55.30 -13.22 -14.25
C SER A 400 55.09 -14.65 -13.73
N GLY A 401 53.99 -14.93 -13.03
CA GLY A 401 53.73 -16.21 -12.36
C GLY A 401 54.55 -16.45 -11.09
N GLY A 402 55.46 -15.53 -10.74
CA GLY A 402 56.14 -15.49 -9.44
C GLY A 402 55.29 -14.79 -8.37
N TYR A 403 55.61 -15.07 -7.11
CA TYR A 403 54.93 -14.47 -5.97
C TYR A 403 55.92 -13.98 -4.91
N PHE A 404 55.56 -12.87 -4.28
CA PHE A 404 56.13 -12.50 -3.00
C PHE A 404 55.58 -13.44 -1.93
N PHE A 405 56.43 -13.85 -1.00
CA PHE A 405 56.13 -14.86 0.00
C PHE A 405 56.67 -14.45 1.37
N GLY A 406 56.00 -14.86 2.44
CA GLY A 406 56.44 -14.60 3.82
C GLY A 406 55.99 -15.69 4.77
N SER A 407 56.94 -16.54 5.16
CA SER A 407 56.76 -17.65 6.11
C SER A 407 57.22 -17.26 7.53
N ALA A 408 57.19 -18.20 8.48
CA ALA A 408 57.79 -18.01 9.81
C ALA A 408 59.33 -17.95 9.80
N SER A 409 59.98 -18.42 8.73
CA SER A 409 61.45 -18.58 8.64
C SER A 409 62.12 -17.51 7.78
N GLU A 410 61.44 -17.07 6.71
CA GLU A 410 61.96 -16.16 5.70
C GLU A 410 60.84 -15.54 4.85
N ALA A 411 61.12 -14.37 4.28
CA ALA A 411 60.24 -13.67 3.34
C ALA A 411 61.03 -13.11 2.15
N GLY A 412 60.40 -13.11 0.97
CA GLY A 412 61.09 -12.84 -0.29
C GLY A 412 60.19 -12.88 -1.52
N PHE A 413 60.78 -13.21 -2.67
CA PHE A 413 60.12 -13.48 -3.93
C PHE A 413 60.60 -14.82 -4.50
N TYR A 414 59.68 -15.61 -5.05
CA TYR A 414 59.95 -16.89 -5.69
C TYR A 414 59.26 -16.98 -7.05
N LEU A 415 60.00 -17.46 -8.06
CA LEU A 415 59.52 -17.66 -9.43
C LEU A 415 59.50 -19.17 -9.79
N PRO A 416 58.34 -19.84 -9.76
CA PRO A 416 58.25 -21.29 -9.98
C PRO A 416 58.75 -21.78 -11.34
N SER A 417 58.72 -20.94 -12.37
CA SER A 417 59.04 -21.33 -13.75
C SER A 417 60.53 -21.56 -14.02
N ASN A 418 61.42 -21.05 -13.16
CA ASN A 418 62.87 -21.25 -13.25
C ASN A 418 63.58 -21.42 -11.90
N GLY A 419 62.84 -21.41 -10.79
CA GLY A 419 63.38 -21.52 -9.43
C GLY A 419 64.12 -20.27 -8.93
N ALA A 420 64.07 -19.15 -9.66
CA ALA A 420 64.72 -17.92 -9.23
C ALA A 420 64.08 -17.38 -7.94
N MET A 421 64.91 -17.05 -6.96
CA MET A 421 64.49 -16.71 -5.61
C MET A 421 65.41 -15.66 -5.01
N PHE A 422 64.83 -14.71 -4.26
CA PHE A 422 65.57 -13.99 -3.21
C PHE A 422 64.71 -13.92 -1.95
N ALA A 423 65.29 -14.14 -0.77
CA ALA A 423 64.58 -14.05 0.50
C ALA A 423 65.48 -13.63 1.66
N LEU A 424 64.96 -12.78 2.55
CA LEU A 424 65.58 -12.47 3.84
C LEU A 424 65.24 -13.60 4.80
N ASN A 425 66.24 -14.42 5.16
CA ASN A 425 66.06 -15.46 6.17
C ASN A 425 66.23 -14.86 7.58
N PHE A 426 65.18 -14.96 8.39
CA PHE A 426 65.10 -14.27 9.67
C PHE A 426 66.07 -14.84 10.71
N THR A 427 66.33 -16.15 10.65
CA THR A 427 67.29 -16.85 11.52
C THR A 427 68.73 -16.50 11.17
N ARG A 428 69.08 -16.50 9.87
CA ARG A 428 70.42 -16.09 9.38
C ARG A 428 70.63 -14.57 9.44
N LYS A 429 69.55 -13.78 9.55
CA LYS A 429 69.52 -12.31 9.45
C LYS A 429 70.14 -11.79 8.14
N ASN A 430 70.08 -12.59 7.08
CA ASN A 430 70.73 -12.30 5.80
C ASN A 430 69.79 -12.58 4.62
N LEU A 431 69.99 -11.82 3.55
CA LEU A 431 69.39 -12.07 2.24
C LEU A 431 70.10 -13.29 1.62
N HIS A 432 69.35 -14.24 1.07
CA HIS A 432 69.87 -15.26 0.17
C HIS A 432 69.24 -15.16 -1.20
N VAL A 433 70.00 -15.50 -2.23
CA VAL A 433 69.56 -15.58 -3.64
C VAL A 433 69.78 -17.02 -4.11
N ASN A 434 68.74 -17.65 -4.65
CA ASN A 434 68.74 -19.06 -5.07
C ASN A 434 69.32 -20.02 -4.00
N GLY A 435 69.04 -19.75 -2.71
CA GLY A 435 69.55 -20.54 -1.58
C GLY A 435 71.03 -20.32 -1.23
N LYS A 436 71.65 -19.24 -1.72
CA LYS A 436 73.02 -18.83 -1.38
C LYS A 436 72.99 -17.48 -0.64
N ASP A 437 73.60 -17.44 0.54
CA ASP A 437 73.76 -16.23 1.34
C ASP A 437 74.45 -15.10 0.54
N VAL A 438 73.86 -13.91 0.55
CA VAL A 438 74.42 -12.71 -0.08
C VAL A 438 75.51 -12.13 0.82
N TRP A 439 76.55 -11.59 0.21
CA TRP A 439 77.68 -10.97 0.87
C TRP A 439 77.49 -9.46 1.05
N HIS A 440 77.65 -8.98 2.29
CA HIS A 440 77.53 -7.57 2.68
C HIS A 440 78.57 -7.22 3.75
N ALA A 441 78.88 -5.94 3.96
CA ALA A 441 79.96 -5.48 4.86
C ALA A 441 79.80 -5.82 6.37
N GLY A 442 78.76 -6.57 6.76
CA GLY A 442 78.58 -7.12 8.11
C GLY A 442 78.67 -8.64 8.19
N ASN A 443 78.74 -9.36 7.06
CA ASN A 443 79.07 -10.80 7.00
C ASN A 443 80.31 -11.11 6.16
N LEU A 444 80.80 -10.14 5.38
CA LEU A 444 82.13 -10.15 4.78
C LEU A 444 83.17 -9.83 5.87
N PRO A 445 84.19 -10.68 6.10
CA PRO A 445 85.42 -10.23 6.74
C PRO A 445 86.05 -9.16 5.83
N ASN A 446 86.28 -7.95 6.36
CA ASN A 446 87.02 -6.90 5.69
C ASN A 446 88.16 -6.36 6.59
N PRO A 447 89.45 -6.47 6.20
CA PRO A 447 89.96 -7.15 5.01
C PRO A 447 89.58 -8.64 5.00
N ALA A 448 89.86 -9.34 3.90
CA ALA A 448 89.70 -10.80 3.80
C ALA A 448 90.74 -11.53 4.68
N GLN A 449 90.65 -11.34 6.01
CA GLN A 449 91.51 -11.88 7.05
C GLN A 449 91.06 -13.29 7.45
N THR A 450 90.76 -14.15 6.47
CA THR A 450 90.87 -15.59 6.70
C THR A 450 92.35 -15.94 6.64
N THR A 451 92.82 -16.79 7.56
CA THR A 451 94.20 -17.30 7.55
C THR A 451 94.39 -18.22 6.33
N GLY A 452 94.79 -17.61 5.22
CA GLY A 452 94.73 -18.21 3.89
C GLY A 452 93.39 -17.94 3.18
N PHE A 453 93.46 -17.77 1.86
CA PHE A 453 92.31 -17.78 0.96
C PHE A 453 92.67 -18.66 -0.25
N THR A 454 91.80 -19.59 -0.62
CA THR A 454 92.08 -20.54 -1.72
C THR A 454 91.32 -20.11 -2.96
N MET A 455 92.04 -19.61 -3.97
CA MET A 455 91.47 -19.29 -5.28
C MET A 455 91.74 -20.44 -6.26
N SER A 456 90.74 -20.80 -7.06
CA SER A 456 90.86 -21.81 -8.13
C SER A 456 91.38 -21.23 -9.46
N GLY A 457 91.99 -20.04 -9.42
CA GLY A 457 92.54 -19.30 -10.55
C GLY A 457 93.70 -18.40 -10.11
N GLN A 458 94.38 -17.78 -11.07
CA GLN A 458 95.55 -16.93 -10.80
C GLN A 458 95.19 -15.66 -10.04
N ILE A 459 96.09 -15.23 -9.14
CA ILE A 459 96.06 -13.90 -8.52
C ILE A 459 96.79 -12.94 -9.45
N LEU A 460 96.06 -12.04 -10.10
CA LEU A 460 96.62 -10.98 -10.94
C LEU A 460 96.74 -9.69 -10.11
N ALA A 461 97.95 -9.44 -9.59
CA ALA A 461 98.31 -8.15 -8.99
C ALA A 461 98.90 -7.21 -10.05
N ALA A 462 98.77 -5.90 -9.85
CA ALA A 462 99.45 -4.90 -10.67
C ALA A 462 100.93 -4.74 -10.26
N GLU A 463 101.70 -4.05 -11.10
CA GLU A 463 103.04 -3.56 -10.72
C GLU A 463 102.97 -2.76 -9.41
N GLY A 464 104.01 -2.89 -8.59
CA GLY A 464 104.07 -2.29 -7.26
C GLY A 464 105.44 -1.70 -6.98
N THR A 465 105.54 -0.92 -5.90
CA THR A 465 106.81 -0.32 -5.45
C THR A 465 107.19 -0.87 -4.09
N VAL A 466 108.42 -0.61 -3.65
CA VAL A 466 108.89 -1.02 -2.33
C VAL A 466 108.07 -0.39 -1.19
N ASP A 467 107.53 0.82 -1.41
CA ASP A 467 106.67 1.52 -0.45
C ASP A 467 105.18 1.12 -0.55
N LYS A 468 104.78 0.40 -1.61
CA LYS A 468 103.41 0.00 -1.94
C LYS A 468 103.41 -1.31 -2.75
N PRO A 469 103.51 -2.48 -2.10
CA PRO A 469 103.60 -3.76 -2.79
C PRO A 469 102.23 -4.23 -3.27
N GLY A 470 102.18 -4.75 -4.51
CA GLY A 470 100.96 -5.19 -5.19
C GLY A 470 100.19 -6.30 -4.46
N ILE A 471 100.85 -7.04 -3.58
CA ILE A 471 100.24 -7.85 -2.53
C ILE A 471 100.84 -7.42 -1.18
N SER A 472 100.08 -6.66 -0.39
CA SER A 472 100.50 -6.17 0.93
C SER A 472 100.05 -7.10 2.07
N PHE A 473 100.89 -7.28 3.07
CA PHE A 473 100.52 -7.81 4.38
C PHE A 473 99.94 -6.69 5.26
N VAL A 474 99.17 -7.05 6.30
CA VAL A 474 98.47 -6.09 7.17
C VAL A 474 99.22 -5.93 8.50
N ASN A 475 99.24 -4.71 9.04
CA ASN A 475 100.01 -4.21 10.21
C ASN A 475 101.45 -3.78 9.81
N ASP A 476 101.90 -2.55 10.07
CA ASP A 476 101.66 -1.73 11.29
C ASP A 476 101.17 -0.27 11.10
N GLY A 477 101.36 0.34 9.92
CA GLY A 477 100.94 1.74 9.70
C GLY A 477 100.91 2.20 8.24
N ALA A 478 101.69 1.58 7.36
CA ALA A 478 101.63 1.74 5.91
C ALA A 478 101.51 0.35 5.23
N PRO A 479 100.94 0.26 4.01
CA PRO A 479 101.02 -0.95 3.20
C PRO A 479 102.41 -1.04 2.56
N ASP A 480 103.43 -1.42 3.34
CA ASP A 480 104.85 -1.28 3.00
C ASP A 480 105.65 -2.60 3.06
N THR A 481 104.94 -3.69 3.34
CA THR A 481 105.49 -5.02 3.63
C THR A 481 104.68 -6.04 2.84
N GLY A 482 105.29 -6.79 1.94
CA GLY A 482 104.56 -7.59 0.94
C GLY A 482 105.39 -8.01 -0.28
N PHE A 483 104.70 -8.48 -1.32
CA PHE A 483 105.30 -8.86 -2.60
C PHE A 483 105.00 -7.82 -3.69
N PHE A 484 105.99 -7.48 -4.50
CA PHE A 484 105.85 -6.56 -5.63
C PHE A 484 106.65 -7.02 -6.86
N HIS A 485 106.30 -6.49 -8.02
CA HIS A 485 107.08 -6.62 -9.26
C HIS A 485 107.14 -5.25 -9.96
N ILE A 486 108.21 -5.04 -10.73
CA ILE A 486 108.53 -3.76 -11.40
C ILE A 486 108.81 -3.90 -12.91
N ALA A 487 108.80 -5.14 -13.40
CA ALA A 487 108.94 -5.54 -14.79
C ALA A 487 108.63 -7.05 -14.91
N ASP A 488 108.37 -7.53 -16.13
CA ASP A 488 108.27 -8.97 -16.40
C ASP A 488 109.51 -9.73 -15.91
N GLY A 489 109.29 -10.84 -15.20
CA GLY A 489 110.37 -11.70 -14.69
C GLY A 489 111.12 -11.18 -13.47
N VAL A 490 110.75 -10.03 -12.88
CA VAL A 490 111.39 -9.46 -11.68
C VAL A 490 110.38 -9.24 -10.57
N PHE A 491 110.43 -10.08 -9.52
CA PHE A 491 109.60 -9.92 -8.31
C PHE A 491 110.45 -9.83 -7.04
N ALA A 492 109.95 -9.13 -6.03
CA ALA A 492 110.69 -8.79 -4.83
C ALA A 492 109.81 -8.75 -3.56
N VAL A 493 110.48 -8.77 -2.42
CA VAL A 493 109.89 -8.73 -1.07
C VAL A 493 110.18 -7.37 -0.44
N ALA A 494 109.12 -6.59 -0.26
CA ALA A 494 109.12 -5.39 0.56
C ALA A 494 108.94 -5.77 2.04
N ASN A 495 109.66 -5.11 2.94
CA ASN A 495 109.53 -5.21 4.38
C ASN A 495 109.86 -3.83 4.98
N ASN A 496 108.87 -3.19 5.59
CA ASN A 496 108.92 -1.82 6.11
C ASN A 496 109.60 -0.84 5.13
N ALA A 497 109.00 -0.72 3.93
CA ALA A 497 109.47 0.12 2.82
C ALA A 497 110.90 -0.18 2.33
N LYS A 498 111.44 -1.37 2.61
CA LYS A 498 112.76 -1.81 2.13
C LYS A 498 112.70 -3.12 1.36
N GLU A 499 113.45 -3.17 0.27
CA GLU A 499 113.60 -4.38 -0.53
C GLU A 499 114.60 -5.31 0.18
N THR A 500 114.09 -6.38 0.77
CA THR A 500 114.91 -7.34 1.52
C THR A 500 115.39 -8.50 0.66
N MET A 501 114.63 -8.86 -0.39
CA MET A 501 114.93 -9.97 -1.28
C MET A 501 114.36 -9.68 -2.68
N ARG A 502 115.12 -9.98 -3.74
CA ARG A 502 114.70 -9.88 -5.15
C ARG A 502 115.02 -11.16 -5.90
N PHE A 503 114.08 -11.57 -6.75
CA PHE A 503 114.23 -12.67 -7.70
C PHE A 503 114.27 -12.08 -9.11
N VAL A 504 115.29 -12.44 -9.89
CA VAL A 504 115.50 -11.95 -11.25
C VAL A 504 115.59 -13.13 -12.20
N ALA A 505 114.65 -13.21 -13.14
CA ALA A 505 114.72 -14.14 -14.27
C ALA A 505 115.76 -13.67 -15.31
N GLY A 506 116.51 -14.60 -15.87
CA GLY A 506 117.57 -14.31 -16.84
C GLY A 506 118.22 -15.58 -17.39
N ALA A 507 119.39 -15.45 -18.04
CA ALA A 507 120.14 -16.60 -18.55
C ALA A 507 120.52 -17.61 -17.45
N THR A 508 120.70 -17.12 -16.22
CA THR A 508 120.53 -17.86 -14.97
C THR A 508 119.53 -17.10 -14.10
N ASN A 509 118.67 -17.82 -13.37
CA ASN A 509 117.80 -17.20 -12.37
C ASN A 509 118.66 -16.81 -11.15
N ARG A 510 118.55 -15.56 -10.69
CA ARG A 510 119.33 -15.03 -9.56
C ARG A 510 118.43 -14.63 -8.39
N VAL A 511 118.96 -14.77 -7.19
CA VAL A 511 118.34 -14.32 -5.93
C VAL A 511 119.29 -13.34 -5.24
N LEU A 512 118.82 -12.12 -5.01
CA LEU A 512 119.54 -11.08 -4.27
C LEU A 512 118.87 -10.90 -2.91
N ILE A 513 119.67 -10.74 -1.85
CA ILE A 513 119.21 -10.50 -0.48
C ILE A 513 120.00 -9.32 0.10
N GLY A 514 119.33 -8.36 0.73
CA GLY A 514 119.98 -7.25 1.44
C GLY A 514 120.37 -6.03 0.58
N GLY A 515 119.79 -5.85 -0.60
CA GLY A 515 119.81 -4.57 -1.34
C GLY A 515 121.14 -4.19 -2.01
N THR A 516 122.02 -5.14 -2.29
CA THR A 516 123.26 -4.89 -3.08
C THR A 516 122.97 -4.73 -4.57
N PRO A 517 123.77 -3.96 -5.33
CA PRO A 517 123.75 -3.97 -6.79
C PRO A 517 123.97 -5.40 -7.33
N ASP A 518 123.20 -5.77 -8.35
CA ASP A 518 123.30 -7.08 -9.02
C ASP A 518 124.69 -7.24 -9.66
N ASP A 519 125.38 -8.34 -9.35
CA ASP A 519 126.66 -8.67 -9.99
C ASP A 519 126.49 -9.37 -11.36
N PHE A 520 125.24 -9.70 -11.73
CA PHE A 520 124.81 -10.39 -12.94
C PHE A 520 125.25 -11.86 -13.11
N TYR A 521 126.06 -12.41 -12.20
CA TYR A 521 126.66 -13.76 -12.32
C TYR A 521 126.28 -14.71 -11.18
N SER A 522 126.07 -14.22 -9.96
CA SER A 522 125.83 -15.03 -8.77
C SER A 522 124.38 -15.53 -8.69
N ALA A 523 124.19 -16.85 -8.56
CA ALA A 523 122.86 -17.45 -8.39
C ALA A 523 122.19 -17.05 -7.05
N LEU A 524 122.99 -16.79 -6.01
CA LEU A 524 122.57 -16.24 -4.72
C LEU A 524 123.58 -15.20 -4.24
N GLN A 525 123.15 -13.95 -4.12
CA GLN A 525 123.95 -12.81 -3.66
C GLN A 525 123.37 -12.30 -2.33
N VAL A 526 124.19 -12.21 -1.27
CA VAL A 526 123.73 -11.82 0.07
C VAL A 526 124.56 -10.65 0.61
N GLY A 527 123.92 -9.50 0.77
CA GLY A 527 124.47 -8.31 1.43
C GLY A 527 124.42 -8.44 2.95
N GLY A 528 125.48 -8.99 3.55
CA GLY A 528 125.63 -9.06 5.01
C GLY A 528 126.36 -10.31 5.48
N ALA A 529 126.45 -10.48 6.81
CA ALA A 529 126.98 -11.71 7.41
C ALA A 529 125.89 -12.78 7.49
N ALA A 530 126.14 -13.96 6.92
CA ALA A 530 125.21 -15.09 6.89
C ALA A 530 125.89 -16.39 7.34
N SER A 531 125.10 -17.30 7.93
CA SER A 531 125.58 -18.57 8.49
C SER A 531 125.05 -19.75 7.68
N PHE A 532 125.94 -20.58 7.15
CA PHE A 532 125.62 -21.78 6.37
C PHE A 532 126.49 -22.97 6.83
N THR A 533 125.91 -24.17 6.96
CA THR A 533 126.66 -25.40 7.27
C THR A 533 126.19 -26.56 6.41
N GLY A 534 127.00 -26.91 5.39
CA GLY A 534 126.91 -28.14 4.59
C GLY A 534 128.00 -29.16 4.98
N ALA A 535 128.06 -30.32 4.32
CA ALA A 535 128.83 -31.49 4.79
C ALA A 535 129.74 -32.15 3.73
N ALA A 536 130.51 -33.15 4.20
CA ALA A 536 131.34 -34.15 3.48
C ALA A 536 132.78 -33.71 3.07
N PRO A 537 133.71 -34.62 2.70
CA PRO A 537 133.67 -36.11 2.79
C PRO A 537 134.94 -36.79 3.39
N GLY A 538 134.74 -37.95 4.06
CA GLY A 538 135.66 -39.12 4.13
C GLY A 538 137.05 -39.01 4.79
N ASN A 539 137.55 -39.99 5.56
CA ASN A 539 136.98 -41.22 6.11
C ASN A 539 137.55 -41.40 7.54
N GLY A 540 136.69 -41.48 8.56
CA GLY A 540 137.12 -41.55 9.98
C GLY A 540 136.08 -41.05 11.00
N LEU A 541 135.19 -40.16 10.54
CA LEU A 541 133.91 -39.74 11.16
C LEU A 541 133.94 -38.83 12.40
N ALA A 542 133.04 -37.83 12.37
CA ALA A 542 132.56 -36.98 13.47
C ALA A 542 133.51 -35.94 14.12
N ALA A 543 133.58 -34.77 13.48
CA ALA A 543 132.95 -33.55 14.02
C ALA A 543 133.42 -32.94 15.37
N MET A 544 134.73 -32.76 15.58
CA MET A 544 135.26 -31.58 16.30
C MET A 544 136.56 -31.04 15.68
N GLY A 545 136.46 -30.07 14.75
CA GLY A 545 137.58 -29.29 14.17
C GLY A 545 137.44 -27.76 14.35
N SER A 546 136.93 -27.03 13.36
CA SER A 546 136.59 -25.60 13.47
C SER A 546 135.68 -25.16 12.31
N GLY A 547 134.48 -24.61 12.51
CA GLY A 547 133.67 -24.44 13.73
C GLY A 547 132.21 -24.11 13.34
N VAL A 548 131.23 -24.07 14.25
CA VAL A 548 131.26 -24.25 15.72
C VAL A 548 131.05 -25.73 16.11
N LEU A 549 131.35 -26.07 17.36
CA LEU A 549 132.04 -27.32 17.66
C LEU A 549 131.69 -27.94 19.02
N LEU A 550 130.81 -28.96 19.07
CA LEU A 550 130.35 -29.56 20.33
C LEU A 550 130.01 -31.07 20.20
N GLY A 551 131.03 -31.92 20.28
CA GLY A 551 130.90 -33.28 20.85
C GLY A 551 130.93 -34.48 19.89
N ASN A 552 132.08 -35.16 19.81
CA ASN A 552 132.14 -36.60 19.52
C ASN A 552 132.25 -37.40 20.84
N ASN A 553 132.01 -38.72 20.81
CA ASN A 553 131.90 -39.59 21.99
C ASN A 553 133.10 -39.52 22.95
N GLY A 554 132.82 -39.44 24.25
CA GLY A 554 133.84 -39.47 25.31
C GLY A 554 133.79 -38.28 26.27
N GLY A 555 132.65 -38.03 26.93
CA GLY A 555 132.56 -37.04 28.02
C GLY A 555 132.69 -35.57 27.60
N GLY A 556 132.43 -35.26 26.33
CA GLY A 556 132.46 -33.90 25.79
C GLY A 556 131.68 -32.93 26.69
N THR A 557 132.36 -31.87 27.14
CA THR A 557 131.84 -30.94 28.15
C THR A 557 131.72 -29.54 27.57
N ILE A 558 130.52 -28.95 27.63
CA ILE A 558 130.31 -27.53 27.28
C ILE A 558 130.60 -26.71 28.52
N VAL A 559 131.64 -25.87 28.49
CA VAL A 559 132.13 -25.16 29.69
C VAL A 559 131.93 -23.65 29.54
N PHE A 560 131.03 -23.09 30.35
CA PHE A 560 130.83 -21.65 30.47
C PHE A 560 131.68 -21.14 31.64
N LYS A 561 132.69 -20.30 31.36
CA LYS A 561 133.60 -19.73 32.37
C LYS A 561 133.40 -18.24 32.53
N SER A 562 133.28 -17.79 33.77
CA SER A 562 133.40 -16.38 34.16
C SER A 562 134.84 -16.10 34.59
N ALA A 563 135.49 -15.11 33.97
CA ALA A 563 136.85 -14.73 34.35
C ALA A 563 136.93 -14.01 35.72
N THR A 564 135.84 -13.38 36.16
CA THR A 564 135.81 -12.43 37.28
C THR A 564 135.05 -12.92 38.53
N SER A 565 134.32 -14.03 38.45
CA SER A 565 133.60 -14.59 39.61
C SER A 565 134.56 -14.94 40.77
N ALA A 566 134.02 -15.03 41.99
CA ALA A 566 134.77 -15.52 43.16
C ALA A 566 135.31 -16.96 42.96
N ALA A 567 136.22 -17.39 43.84
CA ALA A 567 136.70 -18.77 43.88
C ALA A 567 135.53 -19.77 43.95
N ASP A 568 135.71 -20.96 43.36
CA ASP A 568 134.70 -22.02 43.24
C ASP A 568 133.38 -21.68 42.49
N MET A 569 133.13 -20.41 42.12
CA MET A 569 131.93 -19.96 41.39
C MET A 569 132.19 -19.65 39.90
N LYS A 570 133.39 -19.93 39.38
CA LYS A 570 133.81 -19.46 38.04
C LYS A 570 133.34 -20.35 36.88
N VAL A 571 132.90 -21.58 37.12
CA VAL A 571 132.67 -22.59 36.07
C VAL A 571 131.27 -23.19 36.15
N TRP A 572 130.59 -23.21 35.02
CA TRP A 572 129.39 -24.01 34.78
C TRP A 572 129.66 -24.98 33.64
N ASP A 573 129.19 -26.22 33.77
CA ASP A 573 129.43 -27.25 32.77
C ASP A 573 128.17 -28.05 32.41
N PHE A 574 128.13 -28.53 31.17
CA PHE A 574 127.17 -29.53 30.72
C PHE A 574 127.96 -30.75 30.26
N LYS A 575 127.69 -31.89 30.88
CA LYS A 575 128.43 -33.14 30.70
C LYS A 575 127.48 -34.28 30.32
N ALA A 576 127.79 -34.94 29.21
CA ALA A 576 127.21 -36.24 28.87
C ALA A 576 128.09 -37.39 29.41
N GLY A 577 127.46 -38.49 29.80
CA GLY A 577 128.10 -39.76 30.17
C GLY A 577 127.21 -40.94 29.81
N ASP A 578 127.70 -42.16 30.06
CA ASP A 578 126.96 -43.37 29.69
C ASP A 578 125.64 -43.46 30.47
N GLY A 579 124.53 -43.46 29.72
CA GLY A 579 123.17 -43.45 30.26
C GLY A 579 122.69 -42.13 30.87
N ILE A 580 123.53 -41.10 31.05
CA ILE A 580 123.21 -39.92 31.85
C ILE A 580 123.63 -38.58 31.22
N PHE A 581 122.79 -37.55 31.33
CA PHE A 581 123.12 -36.17 30.95
C PHE A 581 122.95 -35.23 32.14
N GLN A 582 123.95 -34.38 32.36
CA GLN A 582 124.05 -33.51 33.54
C GLN A 582 124.35 -32.06 33.16
N GLY A 583 123.62 -31.11 33.74
CA GLY A 583 124.06 -29.73 33.89
C GLY A 583 124.57 -29.53 35.31
N ARG A 584 125.77 -28.96 35.49
CA ARG A 584 126.46 -28.86 36.78
C ARG A 584 127.03 -27.47 37.03
N ALA A 585 127.05 -27.05 38.30
CA ALA A 585 127.94 -25.99 38.78
C ALA A 585 129.27 -26.63 39.20
N VAL A 586 130.41 -26.03 38.85
CA VAL A 586 131.74 -26.64 39.01
C VAL A 586 132.70 -25.66 39.69
N THR A 587 133.46 -26.17 40.65
CA THR A 587 134.60 -25.48 41.28
C THR A 587 135.59 -24.95 40.23
N ASP A 588 136.28 -23.84 40.51
CA ASP A 588 137.16 -23.22 39.51
C ASP A 588 138.45 -24.01 39.29
N GLY A 589 138.93 -24.69 40.34
CA GLY A 589 139.96 -25.73 40.28
C GLY A 589 139.51 -27.09 39.71
N TRP A 590 138.25 -27.24 39.26
CA TRP A 590 137.70 -28.50 38.68
C TRP A 590 137.69 -29.73 39.60
N THR A 591 137.82 -29.54 40.92
CA THR A 591 137.91 -30.62 41.93
C THR A 591 136.56 -31.21 42.33
N SER A 592 135.47 -30.44 42.20
CA SER A 592 134.09 -30.85 42.50
C SER A 592 133.08 -30.21 41.53
N GLY A 593 131.97 -30.90 41.26
CA GLY A 593 130.87 -30.38 40.44
C GLY A 593 129.52 -31.02 40.76
N VAL A 594 128.51 -30.19 41.03
CA VAL A 594 127.20 -30.59 41.56
C VAL A 594 126.12 -30.47 40.47
N PRO A 595 125.37 -31.55 40.16
CA PRO A 595 124.33 -31.52 39.13
C PRO A 595 123.05 -30.81 39.62
N TRP A 596 122.58 -29.84 38.83
CA TRP A 596 121.28 -29.17 39.02
C TRP A 596 120.18 -29.76 38.12
N ILE A 597 120.55 -30.50 37.07
CA ILE A 597 119.66 -31.39 36.31
C ILE A 597 120.38 -32.70 36.03
N ASN A 598 119.65 -33.81 36.13
CA ASN A 598 120.18 -35.16 35.97
C ASN A 598 119.16 -36.01 35.18
N VAL A 599 119.39 -36.21 33.89
CA VAL A 599 118.52 -36.98 32.99
C VAL A 599 119.10 -38.37 32.81
N VAL A 600 118.43 -39.39 33.36
CA VAL A 600 118.83 -40.80 33.28
C VAL A 600 117.98 -41.49 32.22
N ARG A 601 118.62 -42.12 31.23
CA ARG A 601 117.95 -43.03 30.28
C ARG A 601 117.91 -44.45 30.82
N GLN A 602 116.86 -45.19 30.48
CA GLN A 602 116.86 -46.64 30.72
C GLN A 602 118.00 -47.27 29.93
N ALA A 603 118.74 -48.21 30.55
CA ALA A 603 119.82 -48.92 29.87
C ALA A 603 119.29 -49.59 28.58
N ASN A 604 120.02 -49.39 27.48
CA ASN A 604 119.66 -49.87 26.13
C ASN A 604 118.30 -49.36 25.58
N SER A 605 117.80 -48.22 26.07
CA SER A 605 116.50 -47.67 25.67
C SER A 605 116.55 -46.15 25.41
N ASN A 606 115.69 -45.70 24.50
CA ASN A 606 115.47 -44.28 24.21
C ASN A 606 114.56 -43.61 25.26
N VAL A 607 113.90 -44.42 26.11
CA VAL A 607 113.03 -43.94 27.18
C VAL A 607 113.84 -43.31 28.31
N ILE A 608 113.44 -42.11 28.73
CA ILE A 608 113.98 -41.47 29.92
C ILE A 608 113.48 -42.24 31.15
N GLN A 609 114.39 -42.86 31.91
CA GLN A 609 114.06 -43.59 33.14
C GLN A 609 113.62 -42.63 34.25
N SER A 610 114.30 -41.49 34.35
CA SER A 610 113.94 -40.40 35.26
C SER A 610 114.58 -39.08 34.81
N ILE A 611 113.89 -37.98 35.08
CA ILE A 611 114.49 -36.64 35.11
C ILE A 611 114.46 -36.21 36.57
N ALA A 612 115.64 -36.06 37.17
CA ALA A 612 115.75 -35.47 38.50
C ALA A 612 116.20 -34.02 38.36
N LEU A 613 115.36 -33.10 38.87
CA LEU A 613 115.60 -31.67 38.91
C LEU A 613 116.10 -31.29 40.31
N ALA A 614 117.14 -30.46 40.38
CA ALA A 614 117.84 -30.08 41.60
C ALA A 614 118.15 -31.24 42.59
N PRO A 615 118.61 -32.42 42.11
CA PRO A 615 118.60 -33.68 42.87
C PRO A 615 119.36 -33.66 44.19
N ASN A 616 120.36 -32.78 44.34
CA ASN A 616 121.27 -32.77 45.48
C ASN A 616 120.93 -31.71 46.54
N SER A 617 120.05 -30.73 46.25
CA SER A 617 119.34 -29.85 47.22
C SER A 617 118.69 -28.64 46.51
N GLY A 618 117.39 -28.71 46.23
CA GLY A 618 116.61 -27.55 45.75
C GLY A 618 115.11 -27.79 45.66
N ARG A 619 114.33 -26.71 45.49
CA ARG A 619 112.86 -26.73 45.31
C ARG A 619 112.50 -26.45 43.85
N VAL A 620 111.36 -26.96 43.39
CA VAL A 620 110.88 -26.83 42.01
C VAL A 620 109.52 -26.12 41.99
N VAL A 621 109.41 -25.05 41.20
CA VAL A 621 108.19 -24.24 41.08
C VAL A 621 107.66 -24.31 39.64
N MET A 622 106.38 -24.64 39.47
CA MET A 622 105.74 -24.84 38.16
C MET A 622 104.55 -23.90 37.98
N GLY A 623 104.76 -22.82 37.24
CA GLY A 623 103.78 -21.73 37.05
C GLY A 623 104.00 -20.56 38.02
N PRO A 624 103.15 -19.52 37.97
CA PRO A 624 103.40 -18.22 38.61
C PRO A 624 103.06 -18.19 40.11
N THR A 625 103.54 -19.16 40.88
CA THR A 625 103.51 -19.15 42.35
C THR A 625 104.84 -18.65 42.90
N ALA A 626 104.81 -17.95 44.04
CA ALA A 626 106.04 -17.65 44.78
C ALA A 626 106.55 -18.92 45.49
N ASP A 627 107.88 -19.08 45.56
CA ASP A 627 108.53 -20.11 46.36
C ASP A 627 108.13 -19.95 47.84
N ASP A 628 107.43 -20.94 48.40
CA ASP A 628 106.96 -20.92 49.79
C ASP A 628 108.05 -21.27 50.81
N GLY A 629 109.27 -21.58 50.36
CA GLY A 629 110.40 -21.94 51.22
C GLY A 629 110.38 -23.38 51.73
N SER A 630 109.28 -24.11 51.55
CA SER A 630 109.00 -25.40 52.18
C SER A 630 108.90 -26.54 51.16
N ASN A 631 108.13 -26.35 50.10
CA ASN A 631 107.66 -27.43 49.25
C ASN A 631 108.64 -27.77 48.13
N THR A 632 109.03 -29.05 48.04
CA THR A 632 109.95 -29.55 46.99
C THR A 632 109.37 -29.40 45.58
N ALA A 633 108.05 -29.40 45.44
CA ALA A 633 107.33 -29.15 44.19
C ALA A 633 106.06 -28.32 44.44
N GLN A 634 105.92 -27.18 43.77
CA GLN A 634 104.71 -26.35 43.72
C GLN A 634 104.14 -26.35 42.30
N VAL A 635 102.82 -26.44 42.13
CA VAL A 635 102.16 -26.45 40.80
C VAL A 635 100.93 -25.54 40.78
N SER A 636 100.92 -24.57 39.86
CA SER A 636 99.82 -23.62 39.66
C SER A 636 98.78 -24.14 38.65
N GLY A 637 98.13 -25.27 38.93
CA GLY A 637 97.11 -25.84 38.03
C GLY A 637 96.47 -27.15 38.49
N SER A 638 95.51 -27.66 37.72
CA SER A 638 94.76 -28.88 38.01
C SER A 638 95.55 -30.17 37.77
N VAL A 639 95.31 -31.19 38.61
CA VAL A 639 96.03 -32.49 38.62
C VAL A 639 95.03 -33.66 38.60
N ARG A 640 95.39 -34.80 37.98
CA ARG A 640 94.61 -36.05 38.04
C ARG A 640 94.98 -36.87 39.29
N ALA A 641 93.99 -37.45 39.96
CA ALA A 641 94.16 -38.23 41.18
C ALA A 641 93.61 -39.68 41.05
N ALA A 642 94.12 -40.59 41.87
CA ALA A 642 93.78 -42.03 41.82
C ALA A 642 92.45 -42.40 42.50
N ASN A 643 91.86 -41.49 43.28
CA ASN A 643 90.49 -41.62 43.79
C ASN A 643 89.55 -40.84 42.89
N TYR A 644 88.81 -41.53 42.01
CA TYR A 644 87.90 -40.91 41.04
C TYR A 644 86.53 -41.60 41.11
N PHE A 645 85.57 -40.98 41.82
CA PHE A 645 84.15 -41.22 41.55
C PHE A 645 83.88 -40.83 40.09
N ILE A 646 83.17 -41.59 39.26
CA ILE A 646 82.07 -42.53 39.55
C ILE A 646 82.46 -43.96 39.12
N ASN A 647 81.97 -44.99 39.81
CA ASN A 647 82.30 -46.40 39.55
C ASN A 647 81.19 -47.15 38.79
N SER A 648 81.60 -48.16 37.99
CA SER A 648 80.79 -49.14 37.25
C SER A 648 79.89 -48.65 36.10
N GLN A 649 80.39 -48.79 34.87
CA GLN A 649 79.59 -49.20 33.69
C GLN A 649 80.37 -50.28 32.92
N GLY A 650 79.70 -51.35 32.51
CA GLY A 650 80.26 -52.51 31.80
C GLY A 650 79.93 -52.53 30.30
N VAL A 651 80.40 -53.57 29.59
CA VAL A 651 80.35 -53.68 28.11
C VAL A 651 78.94 -54.00 27.54
N GLY A 652 77.89 -53.68 28.29
CA GLY A 652 76.49 -53.71 27.85
C GLY A 652 75.69 -52.46 28.27
N ASP A 653 76.30 -51.52 29.00
CA ASP A 653 75.60 -50.37 29.59
C ASP A 653 75.72 -49.12 28.70
N ALA A 654 74.59 -48.62 28.21
CA ALA A 654 74.51 -47.29 27.59
C ALA A 654 74.11 -46.24 28.65
N GLY A 655 75.08 -45.41 29.04
CA GLY A 655 74.93 -44.12 29.75
C GLY A 655 73.80 -43.95 30.78
N LEU A 656 74.12 -44.03 32.07
CA LEU A 656 73.21 -43.55 33.14
C LEU A 656 72.91 -42.05 32.95
N ILE A 657 71.68 -41.51 33.07
CA ILE A 657 70.54 -41.81 33.96
C ILE A 657 70.85 -41.46 35.43
N GLY A 658 70.47 -40.25 35.84
CA GLY A 658 70.51 -39.79 37.24
C GLY A 658 69.17 -39.96 37.95
N ILE A 659 69.09 -40.87 38.92
CA ILE A 659 67.87 -41.14 39.70
C ILE A 659 67.74 -40.15 40.87
N TYR A 660 66.86 -39.15 40.80
CA TYR A 660 66.58 -38.28 41.95
C TYR A 660 65.39 -38.79 42.78
N LYS A 661 65.62 -39.31 43.99
CA LYS A 661 64.58 -39.94 44.82
C LYS A 661 63.96 -38.95 45.84
N GLY A 662 62.98 -38.16 45.38
CA GLY A 662 62.15 -37.30 46.24
C GLY A 662 60.92 -38.02 46.82
N ALA A 663 60.28 -37.41 47.83
CA ALA A 663 59.13 -37.98 48.55
C ALA A 663 57.87 -38.23 47.68
N ASN A 664 57.80 -37.67 46.47
CA ASN A 664 56.72 -37.86 45.49
C ASN A 664 57.16 -38.65 44.24
N GLY A 665 58.30 -39.37 44.31
CA GLY A 665 58.79 -40.29 43.28
C GLY A 665 59.94 -39.74 42.39
N PRO A 666 60.75 -40.61 41.76
CA PRO A 666 61.81 -40.25 40.82
C PRO A 666 61.33 -40.14 39.36
N ASN A 667 62.03 -39.35 38.54
CA ASN A 667 61.73 -39.13 37.12
C ASN A 667 63.00 -39.09 36.23
N ILE A 668 63.06 -39.94 35.19
CA ILE A 668 64.21 -40.10 34.27
C ILE A 668 63.81 -40.96 33.06
N GLY A 669 64.59 -40.87 31.97
CA GLY A 669 64.67 -41.92 30.95
C GLY A 669 64.98 -41.40 29.55
N ILE A 670 65.94 -42.03 28.86
CA ILE A 670 66.32 -41.70 27.48
C ILE A 670 66.61 -42.99 26.70
N TYR A 671 66.17 -43.06 25.44
CA TYR A 671 66.45 -44.11 24.43
C TYR A 671 65.81 -45.51 24.62
N GLY A 672 65.92 -46.32 23.55
CA GLY A 672 65.31 -47.66 23.39
C GLY A 672 66.25 -48.83 23.70
N SER A 673 66.01 -50.06 23.23
CA SER A 673 65.18 -50.48 22.09
C SER A 673 64.25 -51.69 22.31
N SER A 674 64.13 -52.21 23.54
CA SER A 674 63.46 -53.52 23.80
C SER A 674 62.43 -53.55 24.94
N THR A 675 62.09 -52.43 25.58
CA THR A 675 61.08 -52.36 26.65
C THR A 675 59.76 -51.70 26.22
N ILE A 676 58.66 -52.14 26.86
CA ILE A 676 57.27 -51.83 26.47
C ILE A 676 56.88 -50.41 26.95
N GLY A 677 57.36 -49.39 26.25
CA GLY A 677 57.12 -47.99 26.60
C GLY A 677 57.78 -47.01 25.64
N ALA A 678 57.84 -47.36 24.35
CA ALA A 678 58.73 -46.71 23.38
C ALA A 678 58.49 -45.19 23.27
N GLY A 679 59.54 -44.41 23.53
CA GLY A 679 59.59 -42.96 23.41
C GLY A 679 61.00 -42.46 23.67
N ALA A 680 61.45 -41.44 22.96
CA ALA A 680 62.84 -40.98 23.05
C ALA A 680 63.13 -40.22 24.36
N LEU A 681 62.10 -39.58 24.92
CA LEU A 681 62.15 -38.82 26.16
C LEU A 681 60.74 -38.81 26.78
N THR A 682 60.64 -39.05 28.10
CA THR A 682 59.38 -38.97 28.85
C THR A 682 59.51 -38.04 30.05
N PHE A 683 58.42 -37.34 30.37
CA PHE A 683 58.30 -36.41 31.48
C PHE A 683 57.13 -36.87 32.35
N SER A 684 57.38 -37.19 33.61
CA SER A 684 56.37 -37.65 34.58
C SER A 684 56.33 -36.78 35.83
N ALA A 685 55.16 -36.71 36.48
CA ALA A 685 54.96 -35.97 37.73
C ALA A 685 53.90 -36.66 38.59
N GLY A 686 54.31 -37.15 39.77
CA GLY A 686 53.50 -37.98 40.66
C GLY A 686 53.28 -39.40 40.14
N GLY A 687 54.28 -39.98 39.47
CA GLY A 687 54.18 -41.29 38.80
C GLY A 687 53.39 -41.31 37.49
N THR A 688 52.49 -40.34 37.27
CA THR A 688 51.75 -40.19 36.00
C THR A 688 52.66 -39.61 34.91
N GLU A 689 52.66 -40.21 33.72
CA GLU A 689 53.23 -39.64 32.49
C GLU A 689 52.49 -38.33 32.14
N ARG A 690 53.24 -37.27 31.87
CA ARG A 690 52.70 -35.92 31.57
C ARG A 690 53.00 -35.48 30.14
N ALA A 691 54.17 -35.83 29.62
CA ALA A 691 54.49 -35.67 28.20
C ALA A 691 55.51 -36.72 27.74
N ARG A 692 55.47 -37.09 26.46
CA ARG A 692 56.43 -38.01 25.82
C ARG A 692 56.73 -37.59 24.39
N VAL A 693 57.96 -37.80 23.93
CA VAL A 693 58.28 -37.85 22.50
C VAL A 693 58.18 -39.32 22.06
N THR A 694 57.26 -39.63 21.15
CA THR A 694 56.97 -41.00 20.69
C THR A 694 57.96 -41.48 19.64
N PRO A 695 57.95 -42.76 19.23
CA PRO A 695 58.88 -43.29 18.23
C PRO A 695 58.68 -42.70 16.83
N SER A 696 57.49 -42.16 16.53
CA SER A 696 57.21 -41.43 15.29
C SER A 696 57.65 -39.96 15.34
N GLY A 697 58.22 -39.51 16.46
CA GLY A 697 58.71 -38.14 16.66
C GLY A 697 57.68 -37.14 17.19
N LYS A 698 56.46 -37.58 17.56
CA LYS A 698 55.38 -36.70 18.04
C LYS A 698 55.52 -36.41 19.53
N LEU A 699 55.17 -35.20 19.95
CA LEU A 699 55.06 -34.81 21.35
C LEU A 699 53.62 -35.03 21.84
N VAL A 700 53.39 -36.09 22.62
CA VAL A 700 52.09 -36.38 23.25
C VAL A 700 52.10 -35.88 24.69
N VAL A 701 51.06 -35.15 25.10
CA VAL A 701 50.91 -34.53 26.43
C VAL A 701 49.61 -35.04 27.06
N GLY A 702 49.64 -35.45 28.33
CA GLY A 702 48.47 -35.94 29.08
C GLY A 702 47.92 -37.31 28.65
N ALA A 703 48.56 -38.01 27.71
CA ALA A 703 48.22 -39.37 27.29
C ALA A 703 49.49 -40.22 27.15
N THR A 704 49.32 -41.54 27.27
CA THR A 704 50.41 -42.53 27.26
C THR A 704 50.76 -43.05 25.86
N GLY A 705 49.96 -42.75 24.84
CA GLY A 705 50.14 -43.19 23.46
C GLY A 705 49.46 -42.26 22.44
N GLU A 706 49.77 -42.48 21.16
CA GLU A 706 49.25 -41.68 20.04
C GLU A 706 47.77 -41.98 19.74
N ASP A 707 47.01 -40.98 19.28
CA ASP A 707 45.65 -41.15 18.74
C ASP A 707 45.61 -41.68 17.29
N GLY A 708 46.77 -41.90 16.68
CA GLY A 708 46.90 -42.33 15.28
C GLY A 708 46.77 -41.20 14.24
N SER A 709 46.54 -39.95 14.66
CA SER A 709 46.51 -38.79 13.77
C SER A 709 47.90 -38.43 13.24
N SER A 710 47.95 -37.54 12.25
CA SER A 710 49.20 -36.95 11.72
C SER A 710 49.77 -35.81 12.58
N ALA A 711 49.15 -35.47 13.73
CA ALA A 711 49.56 -34.34 14.54
C ALA A 711 50.94 -34.54 15.18
N VAL A 712 51.86 -33.59 14.98
CA VAL A 712 53.21 -33.62 15.59
C VAL A 712 53.17 -33.27 17.08
N VAL A 713 52.12 -32.59 17.54
CA VAL A 713 51.84 -32.34 18.97
C VAL A 713 50.40 -32.74 19.27
N GLN A 714 50.22 -33.60 20.26
CA GLN A 714 48.92 -34.09 20.75
C GLN A 714 48.78 -33.71 22.22
N ALA A 715 47.62 -33.21 22.66
CA ALA A 715 47.37 -32.89 24.06
C ALA A 715 46.00 -33.41 24.53
N ASN A 716 46.03 -34.39 25.42
CA ASN A 716 44.86 -34.97 26.07
C ASN A 716 44.54 -34.20 27.36
N GLY A 717 43.96 -33.02 27.21
CA GLY A 717 43.60 -32.13 28.31
C GLY A 717 43.39 -30.67 27.86
N PRO A 718 42.92 -29.78 28.76
CA PRO A 718 42.67 -28.38 28.41
C PRO A 718 43.97 -27.61 28.17
N ILE A 719 44.17 -27.12 26.94
CA ILE A 719 45.28 -26.21 26.59
C ILE A 719 44.85 -24.77 26.88
N LYS A 720 45.60 -24.06 27.74
CA LYS A 720 45.41 -22.61 27.97
C LYS A 720 46.56 -21.83 27.34
N ALA A 721 46.37 -21.33 26.12
CA ALA A 721 47.30 -20.40 25.49
C ALA A 721 47.02 -18.95 25.92
N SER A 722 48.06 -18.13 26.00
CA SER A 722 47.98 -16.73 26.44
C SER A 722 49.08 -15.90 25.81
N SER A 723 48.71 -14.88 25.03
CA SER A 723 49.63 -13.92 24.39
C SER A 723 48.91 -12.58 24.20
N GLY A 724 49.67 -11.48 24.13
CA GLY A 724 49.12 -10.15 23.81
C GLY A 724 48.63 -10.03 22.36
N VAL A 725 49.15 -10.85 21.45
CA VAL A 725 48.68 -11.01 20.07
C VAL A 725 48.82 -12.49 19.69
N GLY A 726 47.79 -13.07 19.05
CA GLY A 726 47.87 -14.41 18.47
C GLY A 726 48.18 -15.53 19.46
N ALA A 727 47.36 -15.70 20.51
CA ALA A 727 47.54 -16.77 21.49
C ALA A 727 47.49 -18.18 20.87
N LEU A 728 46.73 -18.36 19.77
CA LEU A 728 46.80 -19.51 18.89
C LEU A 728 46.87 -19.01 17.44
N VAL A 729 47.88 -19.46 16.69
CA VAL A 729 48.05 -19.16 15.25
C VAL A 729 48.17 -20.49 14.51
N ALA A 730 47.03 -21.11 14.22
CA ALA A 730 46.97 -22.32 13.40
C ALA A 730 47.19 -21.97 11.93
N SER A 731 48.11 -22.66 11.23
CA SER A 731 48.32 -22.51 9.78
C SER A 731 49.34 -23.47 9.16
N ASN A 732 49.46 -23.42 7.83
CA ASN A 732 50.00 -24.43 6.91
C ASN A 732 51.46 -24.26 6.40
N GLY A 733 52.28 -23.37 6.97
CA GLY A 733 53.73 -23.27 6.72
C GLY A 733 54.21 -22.48 5.49
N SER A 734 53.80 -22.84 4.27
CA SER A 734 54.25 -22.21 3.00
C SER A 734 53.28 -22.33 1.80
N GLY A 735 52.18 -23.07 1.90
CA GLY A 735 51.35 -23.42 0.73
C GLY A 735 50.38 -22.36 0.20
N ALA A 736 49.92 -22.56 -1.03
CA ALA A 736 48.62 -22.04 -1.50
C ALA A 736 47.46 -22.99 -1.10
N GLY A 737 47.66 -23.84 -0.08
CA GLY A 737 46.65 -24.78 0.41
C GLY A 737 45.72 -24.13 1.43
N GLN A 738 44.92 -24.96 2.10
CA GLN A 738 44.09 -24.54 3.22
C GLN A 738 44.79 -24.62 4.59
N THR A 739 44.50 -23.68 5.48
CA THR A 739 44.67 -23.75 6.94
C THR A 739 43.41 -24.30 7.59
N SER A 740 43.48 -24.94 8.77
CA SER A 740 42.30 -25.10 9.63
C SER A 740 42.56 -25.37 11.11
N ILE A 741 41.50 -25.17 11.90
CA ILE A 741 41.27 -25.62 13.27
C ILE A 741 40.02 -26.52 13.23
N ILE A 742 40.21 -27.84 13.37
CA ILE A 742 39.11 -28.80 13.35
C ILE A 742 38.56 -29.00 14.77
N MET A 743 37.25 -28.79 14.93
CA MET A 743 36.47 -29.16 16.11
C MET A 743 35.81 -30.51 15.85
N ARG A 744 36.32 -31.57 16.48
CA ARG A 744 35.83 -32.95 16.27
C ARG A 744 35.16 -33.51 17.53
N ARG A 745 33.98 -34.10 17.34
CA ARG A 745 33.22 -34.82 18.37
C ARG A 745 33.33 -36.32 18.11
N GLU A 746 34.33 -36.97 18.69
CA GLU A 746 34.68 -38.37 18.34
C GLU A 746 33.54 -39.37 18.56
N GLY A 747 32.67 -39.14 19.55
CA GLY A 747 31.47 -39.94 19.80
C GLY A 747 30.24 -39.55 18.96
N GLY A 748 30.41 -38.86 17.83
CA GLY A 748 29.32 -38.51 16.92
C GLY A 748 28.88 -39.64 16.00
N ALA A 749 27.69 -39.50 15.40
CA ALA A 749 27.26 -40.32 14.28
C ALA A 749 28.19 -40.14 13.06
N THR A 750 28.21 -41.13 12.17
CA THR A 750 29.00 -41.07 10.93
C THR A 750 28.66 -39.82 10.13
N ASP A 751 29.69 -39.14 9.63
CA ASP A 751 29.63 -37.90 8.85
C ASP A 751 29.02 -36.69 9.58
N GLN A 752 28.97 -36.76 10.92
CA GLN A 752 28.51 -35.68 11.80
C GLN A 752 29.53 -35.31 12.89
N ARG A 753 30.78 -35.80 12.80
CA ARG A 753 31.79 -35.57 13.86
C ARG A 753 32.53 -34.25 13.71
N GLN A 754 32.67 -33.71 12.51
CA GLN A 754 33.59 -32.60 12.24
C GLN A 754 32.91 -31.28 11.89
N TRP A 755 33.30 -30.24 12.61
CA TRP A 755 33.16 -28.85 12.21
C TRP A 755 34.57 -28.27 12.04
N GLU A 756 34.91 -27.72 10.88
CA GLU A 756 36.25 -27.22 10.56
C GLU A 756 36.24 -25.70 10.43
N PHE A 757 37.03 -24.98 11.23
CA PHE A 757 37.34 -23.57 10.99
C PHE A 757 38.58 -23.46 10.07
N LEU A 758 38.63 -22.68 8.99
CA LEU A 758 39.66 -22.82 7.91
C LEU A 758 40.37 -21.50 7.54
N HIS A 759 41.36 -21.54 6.66
CA HIS A 759 41.57 -20.53 5.60
C HIS A 759 41.89 -21.22 4.27
N ALA A 760 40.98 -21.22 3.31
CA ALA A 760 41.09 -21.82 1.98
C ALA A 760 42.12 -21.13 1.06
N PRO A 761 42.56 -21.84 -0.02
CA PRO A 761 43.51 -21.35 -1.03
C PRO A 761 43.24 -19.97 -1.64
N ASP A 762 41.98 -19.56 -1.64
CA ASP A 762 41.41 -18.47 -2.44
C ASP A 762 41.09 -17.20 -1.61
N GLY A 763 41.72 -17.10 -0.43
CA GLY A 763 41.79 -15.88 0.39
C GLY A 763 40.70 -15.77 1.46
N VAL A 764 40.26 -16.91 2.00
CA VAL A 764 38.93 -17.10 2.56
C VAL A 764 38.97 -18.01 3.78
N LEU A 765 38.39 -17.63 4.93
CA LEU A 765 38.44 -18.42 6.18
C LEU A 765 37.50 -19.71 6.09
N SER A 766 37.17 -20.48 7.16
CA SER A 766 35.94 -21.35 7.23
C SER A 766 35.35 -21.42 8.64
N ILE A 767 34.05 -21.63 8.85
CA ILE A 767 33.58 -22.81 9.60
C ILE A 767 32.95 -23.69 8.50
N ARG A 768 32.99 -25.03 8.58
CA ARG A 768 32.23 -25.96 7.72
C ARG A 768 31.90 -27.28 8.40
N THR A 769 30.74 -27.87 8.10
CA THR A 769 30.57 -29.31 8.40
C THR A 769 31.42 -30.10 7.42
N VAL A 770 32.16 -31.09 7.91
CA VAL A 770 32.94 -32.00 7.05
C VAL A 770 32.54 -33.43 7.40
N ASN A 771 32.41 -34.28 6.38
CA ASN A 771 32.15 -35.69 6.59
C ASN A 771 33.41 -36.38 7.19
N ASP A 772 33.25 -37.52 7.85
CA ASP A 772 34.30 -38.04 8.75
C ASP A 772 35.57 -38.52 8.01
N ALA A 773 35.44 -38.71 6.69
CA ALA A 773 36.48 -39.12 5.74
C ALA A 773 37.06 -37.96 4.90
N TYR A 774 36.64 -36.71 5.14
CA TYR A 774 37.10 -35.51 4.42
C TYR A 774 36.84 -35.50 2.90
N SER A 775 35.95 -36.37 2.40
CA SER A 775 35.59 -36.49 0.98
C SER A 775 34.44 -35.57 0.55
N ALA A 776 33.68 -35.03 1.50
CA ALA A 776 32.64 -34.04 1.27
C ALA A 776 32.65 -32.99 2.40
N SER A 777 32.59 -31.71 2.03
CA SER A 777 32.45 -30.62 2.99
C SER A 777 31.31 -29.69 2.61
N GLN A 778 30.74 -29.05 3.61
CA GLN A 778 29.59 -28.18 3.48
C GLN A 778 29.71 -27.01 4.49
N ASN A 779 30.68 -26.16 4.18
CA ASN A 779 30.74 -24.70 4.34
C ASN A 779 29.69 -24.08 5.27
N ALA A 780 30.12 -23.61 6.48
CA ALA A 780 29.51 -23.25 7.81
C ALA A 780 29.72 -21.86 8.50
N LEU A 781 30.52 -20.88 8.00
CA LEU A 781 30.49 -19.45 8.41
C LEU A 781 31.00 -18.50 7.28
N SER A 782 31.57 -17.30 7.64
CA SER A 782 32.30 -16.22 6.91
C SER A 782 33.08 -15.10 7.68
N VAL A 783 34.43 -14.91 7.40
CA VAL A 783 35.26 -13.66 7.46
C VAL A 783 36.31 -13.25 6.32
N THR A 784 36.08 -13.42 5.00
CA THR A 784 36.88 -13.06 3.77
C THR A 784 37.27 -11.58 3.61
N ARG A 785 37.94 -11.35 2.48
CA ARG A 785 38.93 -10.38 2.10
C ARG A 785 38.64 -9.90 0.69
N GLY A 786 37.59 -9.07 0.61
CA GLY A 786 37.51 -8.09 -0.48
C GLY A 786 38.72 -7.16 -0.43
N ASN A 787 38.64 -6.03 -1.13
CA ASN A 787 39.82 -5.23 -1.40
C ASN A 787 40.39 -4.54 -0.14
N GLY A 788 41.30 -5.22 0.58
CA GLY A 788 42.14 -4.69 1.66
C GLY A 788 41.93 -5.36 3.02
N SER A 789 41.51 -4.55 3.98
CA SER A 789 40.76 -4.96 5.17
C SER A 789 39.24 -4.86 4.94
N ALA A 790 38.81 -4.77 3.67
CA ALA A 790 37.42 -4.50 3.25
C ALA A 790 36.85 -5.66 2.42
N VAL A 791 35.57 -5.56 2.05
CA VAL A 791 34.66 -6.72 2.02
C VAL A 791 33.38 -6.42 1.18
N GLY A 792 32.98 -7.34 0.28
CA GLY A 792 31.81 -7.36 -0.64
C GLY A 792 30.39 -7.72 -0.12
N ASN A 793 29.79 -8.90 -0.47
CA ASN A 793 28.35 -9.26 -0.24
C ASN A 793 28.09 -10.78 0.05
N MET A 794 27.09 -11.12 0.91
CA MET A 794 26.87 -12.45 1.55
C MET A 794 26.03 -13.51 0.81
N THR A 795 26.38 -14.78 1.06
CA THR A 795 25.63 -15.98 0.64
C THR A 795 25.65 -17.10 1.70
N LEU A 796 25.00 -16.96 2.89
CA LEU A 796 25.05 -18.08 3.86
C LEU A 796 24.55 -19.44 3.27
N MET A 797 24.87 -20.50 4.00
CA MET A 797 24.10 -21.72 4.13
C MET A 797 23.66 -22.48 2.86
N GLN A 798 24.45 -22.60 1.81
CA GLN A 798 23.91 -22.95 0.49
C GLN A 798 23.34 -24.38 0.24
N ASN A 799 23.60 -25.45 1.02
CA ASN A 799 23.22 -26.83 0.56
C ASN A 799 22.81 -27.99 1.56
N GLY A 800 22.30 -27.73 2.77
CA GLY A 800 21.61 -28.69 3.70
C GLY A 800 21.62 -28.43 5.25
N GLY A 801 20.52 -28.02 5.90
CA GLY A 801 20.42 -27.89 7.40
C GLY A 801 19.28 -26.97 7.90
N ARG A 802 19.18 -26.57 9.21
CA ARG A 802 18.03 -25.82 9.79
C ARG A 802 18.18 -24.56 10.77
N VAL A 803 18.34 -23.31 10.22
CA VAL A 803 17.92 -21.88 10.55
C VAL A 803 16.66 -21.83 11.35
N LEU A 804 16.68 -20.90 12.31
CA LEU A 804 15.52 -20.20 12.83
C LEU A 804 15.93 -18.73 13.11
N VAL A 805 15.15 -17.73 12.70
CA VAL A 805 15.40 -16.30 13.06
C VAL A 805 14.26 -15.75 13.89
N GLY A 806 14.61 -15.18 15.06
CA GLY A 806 13.62 -14.75 16.06
C GLY A 806 12.84 -15.89 16.72
N GLY A 807 13.24 -17.16 16.50
CA GLY A 807 12.54 -18.34 17.03
C GLY A 807 11.42 -18.88 16.14
N ALA A 808 11.38 -18.53 14.84
CA ALA A 808 10.40 -19.06 13.90
C ALA A 808 10.52 -20.59 13.70
N VAL A 809 9.38 -21.27 13.54
CA VAL A 809 9.26 -22.71 13.22
C VAL A 809 9.79 -23.00 11.79
N ASP A 810 9.84 -24.27 11.35
CA ASP A 810 10.66 -24.74 10.23
C ASP A 810 10.02 -25.91 9.39
N ASP A 811 10.17 -25.89 8.06
CA ASP A 811 9.66 -26.89 7.08
C ASP A 811 10.53 -27.06 5.80
N GLY A 812 10.54 -26.16 4.78
CA GLY A 812 11.25 -26.36 3.49
C GLY A 812 11.94 -25.18 2.73
N SER A 813 11.93 -23.91 3.19
CA SER A 813 12.49 -22.69 2.57
C SER A 813 13.87 -22.32 3.11
N ILE A 814 14.06 -21.03 3.42
CA ILE A 814 15.34 -20.37 3.54
C ILE A 814 15.39 -19.40 4.76
N LEU A 815 14.58 -18.32 4.83
CA LEU A 815 14.45 -17.46 6.05
C LEU A 815 13.08 -17.57 6.72
N ASN A 816 12.97 -18.46 7.68
CA ASN A 816 12.00 -18.33 8.73
C ASN A 816 12.41 -17.19 9.69
N ALA A 817 11.75 -16.03 9.53
CA ALA A 817 11.85 -14.90 10.46
C ALA A 817 10.52 -14.71 11.20
N ALA A 818 10.55 -14.77 12.53
CA ALA A 818 9.40 -14.50 13.41
C ALA A 818 9.20 -13.00 13.69
N GLY A 819 9.86 -12.12 12.94
CA GLY A 819 9.92 -10.70 13.23
C GLY A 819 10.16 -9.87 11.97
N LEU A 820 10.15 -8.54 12.16
CA LEU A 820 10.19 -7.53 11.11
C LEU A 820 11.46 -7.59 10.24
N VAL A 821 11.39 -6.79 9.18
CA VAL A 821 12.17 -6.70 7.95
C VAL A 821 12.96 -5.37 7.92
N ARG A 822 14.06 -5.33 7.16
CA ARG A 822 14.71 -4.14 6.52
C ARG A 822 15.92 -4.59 5.72
N GLY A 823 16.21 -3.81 4.69
CA GLY A 823 17.45 -3.77 3.92
C GLY A 823 17.39 -2.54 3.02
N LEU A 824 18.52 -1.94 2.65
CA LEU A 824 18.51 -0.78 1.74
C LEU A 824 18.10 -1.15 0.31
N GLY A 825 18.06 -2.44 -0.03
CA GLY A 825 17.41 -2.97 -1.23
C GLY A 825 16.81 -4.34 -0.97
N PHE A 826 15.58 -4.57 -1.44
CA PHE A 826 14.90 -5.87 -1.38
C PHE A 826 14.52 -6.34 -2.79
N ALA A 827 15.43 -7.06 -3.44
CA ALA A 827 15.23 -7.64 -4.77
C ALA A 827 14.64 -9.06 -4.68
N VAL A 828 13.32 -9.19 -4.85
CA VAL A 828 12.72 -10.48 -5.23
C VAL A 828 12.84 -10.61 -6.73
N ASP A 829 13.51 -11.67 -7.16
CA ASP A 829 13.68 -12.05 -8.57
C ASP A 829 13.00 -13.42 -8.80
N GLY A 830 12.57 -13.68 -10.02
CA GLY A 830 12.02 -14.95 -10.48
C GLY A 830 12.61 -15.40 -11.83
N GLY A 831 13.61 -14.67 -12.35
CA GLY A 831 14.04 -14.79 -13.73
C GLY A 831 12.89 -14.53 -14.70
N SER A 832 12.74 -15.40 -15.70
CA SER A 832 11.62 -15.37 -16.65
C SER A 832 10.26 -15.76 -16.05
N SER A 833 10.22 -16.22 -14.79
CA SER A 833 8.99 -16.55 -14.06
C SER A 833 8.55 -15.40 -13.15
N TRP A 834 7.32 -15.47 -12.63
CA TRP A 834 6.74 -14.37 -11.87
C TRP A 834 7.50 -14.13 -10.55
N ALA A 835 8.11 -12.94 -10.41
CA ALA A 835 8.82 -12.50 -9.21
C ALA A 835 7.81 -12.08 -8.12
N THR A 836 7.15 -13.07 -7.51
CA THR A 836 5.99 -12.86 -6.63
C THR A 836 6.39 -12.58 -5.18
N VAL A 837 5.97 -11.45 -4.64
CA VAL A 837 5.88 -11.29 -3.18
C VAL A 837 4.60 -11.99 -2.73
N TYR A 838 4.73 -13.21 -2.22
CA TYR A 838 3.62 -13.99 -1.72
C TYR A 838 3.22 -13.59 -0.30
N PHE A 839 1.92 -13.61 -0.08
CA PHE A 839 1.33 -13.12 1.13
C PHE A 839 0.16 -14.01 1.55
N LYS A 840 0.42 -14.77 2.61
CA LYS A 840 -0.44 -15.84 3.10
C LYS A 840 -0.87 -15.59 4.54
N ASN A 841 -2.17 -15.60 4.80
CA ASN A 841 -2.67 -15.69 6.17
C ASN A 841 -2.68 -17.17 6.53
N SER A 842 -1.72 -17.59 7.38
CA SER A 842 -1.33 -18.99 7.52
C SER A 842 -1.03 -19.63 6.14
N THR A 843 -1.62 -20.77 5.80
CA THR A 843 -1.39 -21.47 4.52
C THR A 843 -2.02 -20.78 3.30
N LYS A 844 -3.06 -19.95 3.49
CA LYS A 844 -3.84 -19.36 2.39
C LYS A 844 -3.23 -18.07 1.87
N THR A 845 -2.68 -18.09 0.66
CA THR A 845 -2.42 -16.86 -0.12
C THR A 845 -3.71 -16.05 -0.20
N ARG A 846 -3.66 -14.77 0.17
CA ARG A 846 -4.81 -13.85 0.05
C ARG A 846 -4.69 -12.93 -1.14
N PHE A 847 -3.46 -12.59 -1.46
CA PHE A 847 -3.12 -11.49 -2.34
C PHE A 847 -1.65 -11.70 -2.78
N ALA A 848 -1.26 -11.19 -3.95
CA ALA A 848 0.11 -11.29 -4.47
C ALA A 848 0.41 -10.18 -5.50
N ILE A 849 1.58 -9.54 -5.44
CA ILE A 849 2.16 -8.67 -6.47
C ILE A 849 3.41 -9.32 -7.04
N GLY A 850 3.65 -9.05 -8.32
CA GLY A 850 5.00 -9.10 -8.88
C GLY A 850 5.01 -8.58 -10.32
N LYS A 851 5.99 -9.06 -11.07
CA LYS A 851 6.12 -8.94 -12.52
C LYS A 851 6.69 -10.26 -13.06
N THR A 852 6.59 -10.51 -14.35
CA THR A 852 7.61 -11.27 -15.11
C THR A 852 8.51 -10.27 -15.84
N ASP A 853 9.23 -10.68 -16.87
CA ASP A 853 9.86 -9.75 -17.82
C ASP A 853 8.98 -9.47 -19.05
N THR A 854 7.94 -10.29 -19.28
CA THR A 854 6.97 -10.14 -20.39
C THR A 854 5.72 -9.36 -19.98
N ASP A 855 5.32 -9.43 -18.71
CA ASP A 855 4.03 -8.98 -18.20
C ASP A 855 4.13 -7.67 -17.41
N ASP A 856 2.94 -7.13 -17.19
CA ASP A 856 2.67 -5.88 -16.51
C ASP A 856 2.70 -6.02 -14.97
N PHE A 857 2.96 -4.92 -14.25
CA PHE A 857 3.08 -4.95 -12.79
C PHE A 857 1.68 -5.15 -12.17
N ALA A 858 1.39 -6.38 -11.76
CA ALA A 858 0.05 -6.82 -11.39
C ALA A 858 -0.08 -7.07 -9.89
N MET A 859 -1.15 -6.51 -9.32
CA MET A 859 -1.69 -6.84 -8.01
C MET A 859 -2.87 -7.79 -8.16
N THR A 860 -2.81 -8.93 -7.50
CA THR A 860 -3.81 -10.00 -7.59
C THR A 860 -4.37 -10.36 -6.23
N ALA A 861 -5.65 -10.70 -6.18
CA ALA A 861 -6.31 -11.36 -5.05
C ALA A 861 -6.48 -12.85 -5.35
N TRP A 862 -6.48 -13.68 -4.31
CA TRP A 862 -6.70 -15.13 -4.40
C TRP A 862 -7.95 -15.49 -3.60
N ALA A 863 -8.82 -16.33 -4.18
CA ALA A 863 -9.99 -16.83 -3.50
C ALA A 863 -9.63 -17.89 -2.42
N ASP A 864 -10.60 -18.22 -1.56
CA ASP A 864 -10.42 -19.19 -0.49
C ASP A 864 -10.19 -20.65 -0.94
N ASP A 865 -10.31 -20.92 -2.25
CA ASP A 865 -10.00 -22.20 -2.91
C ASP A 865 -8.48 -22.43 -3.10
N GLY A 866 -7.66 -21.38 -3.04
CA GLY A 866 -6.22 -21.45 -3.27
C GLY A 866 -5.81 -21.64 -4.73
N THR A 867 -6.73 -21.49 -5.70
CA THR A 867 -6.47 -21.68 -7.13
C THR A 867 -7.03 -20.55 -8.00
N THR A 868 -8.15 -19.93 -7.63
CA THR A 868 -8.75 -18.83 -8.40
C THR A 868 -8.06 -17.51 -8.08
N GLN A 869 -7.19 -17.06 -8.99
CA GLN A 869 -6.53 -15.77 -8.96
C GLN A 869 -7.33 -14.73 -9.77
N SER A 870 -7.45 -13.52 -9.25
CA SER A 870 -8.05 -12.37 -9.95
C SER A 870 -7.10 -11.17 -9.89
N LYS A 871 -6.86 -10.48 -11.02
CA LYS A 871 -6.21 -9.17 -10.98
C LYS A 871 -7.11 -8.16 -10.24
N VAL A 872 -6.48 -7.17 -9.61
CA VAL A 872 -7.13 -6.10 -8.82
C VAL A 872 -6.64 -4.73 -9.31
N LEU A 873 -5.33 -4.62 -9.53
CA LEU A 873 -4.64 -3.52 -10.19
C LEU A 873 -3.59 -4.12 -11.13
N ASP A 874 -3.35 -3.50 -12.28
CA ASP A 874 -2.47 -3.99 -13.33
C ASP A 874 -1.86 -2.78 -14.04
N VAL A 875 -0.54 -2.57 -13.93
CA VAL A 875 0.13 -1.36 -14.42
C VAL A 875 1.04 -1.71 -15.58
N SER A 876 0.69 -1.21 -16.76
CA SER A 876 1.33 -1.69 -17.98
C SER A 876 2.76 -1.21 -18.13
N ARG A 877 3.72 -2.13 -18.29
CA ARG A 877 5.14 -1.80 -18.43
C ARG A 877 5.42 -1.08 -19.75
N GLY A 878 4.68 -1.42 -20.80
CA GLY A 878 4.77 -0.79 -22.12
C GLY A 878 3.98 0.51 -22.25
N SER A 879 2.74 0.56 -21.73
CA SER A 879 1.82 1.69 -21.95
C SER A 879 1.62 2.61 -20.73
N GLN A 880 2.13 2.22 -19.55
CA GLN A 880 1.97 2.91 -18.26
C GLN A 880 0.51 3.09 -17.79
N VAL A 881 -0.45 2.45 -18.47
CA VAL A 881 -1.87 2.44 -18.09
C VAL A 881 -2.08 1.65 -16.79
N VAL A 882 -2.69 2.31 -15.80
CA VAL A 882 -3.13 1.68 -14.54
C VAL A 882 -4.55 1.14 -14.72
N SER A 883 -4.66 -0.16 -14.98
CA SER A 883 -5.94 -0.86 -15.10
C SER A 883 -6.39 -1.37 -13.73
N LEU A 884 -7.57 -0.96 -13.26
CA LEU A 884 -8.18 -1.46 -12.03
C LEU A 884 -9.31 -2.43 -12.37
N ALA A 885 -9.29 -3.63 -11.80
CA ALA A 885 -10.27 -4.68 -12.12
C ALA A 885 -11.69 -4.38 -11.59
N LYS A 886 -11.82 -3.38 -10.71
CA LYS A 886 -13.08 -2.74 -10.32
C LYS A 886 -12.85 -1.22 -10.26
N ARG A 887 -13.88 -0.42 -10.53
CA ARG A 887 -13.79 1.05 -10.46
C ARG A 887 -13.37 1.48 -9.04
N PRO A 888 -12.46 2.47 -8.88
CA PRO A 888 -12.05 2.94 -7.57
C PRO A 888 -13.17 3.74 -6.91
N THR A 889 -13.36 3.58 -5.60
CA THR A 889 -14.21 4.43 -4.77
C THR A 889 -13.36 5.49 -4.07
N TRP A 890 -13.84 6.72 -4.03
CA TRP A 890 -13.23 7.83 -3.29
C TRP A 890 -13.95 8.02 -1.94
N ALA A 891 -13.40 8.90 -1.08
CA ALA A 891 -14.02 9.24 0.19
C ALA A 891 -15.46 9.77 0.00
N GLY A 892 -16.38 9.37 0.87
CA GLY A 892 -17.82 9.65 0.72
C GLY A 892 -18.56 8.72 -0.26
N GLY A 893 -17.90 7.67 -0.79
CA GLY A 893 -18.54 6.69 -1.69
C GLY A 893 -18.65 7.14 -3.15
N LEU A 894 -18.21 8.37 -3.45
CA LEU A 894 -18.15 8.91 -4.82
C LEU A 894 -17.26 8.01 -5.70
N ILE A 895 -17.74 7.61 -6.87
CA ILE A 895 -16.94 6.86 -7.85
C ILE A 895 -16.58 7.81 -9.01
N PRO A 896 -15.31 7.91 -9.42
CA PRO A 896 -14.94 8.70 -10.59
C PRO A 896 -15.71 8.21 -11.83
N PHE A 897 -16.44 9.13 -12.43
CA PHE A 897 -17.21 8.94 -13.66
C PHE A 897 -18.26 7.82 -13.59
N ASP A 898 -19.04 7.77 -12.50
CA ASP A 898 -20.22 6.91 -12.37
C ASP A 898 -21.48 7.48 -13.06
N ASN A 899 -22.54 6.68 -13.03
CA ASN A 899 -23.83 7.00 -13.65
C ASN A 899 -24.56 8.19 -12.98
N GLY A 900 -24.16 8.60 -11.78
CA GLY A 900 -24.74 9.73 -11.04
C GLY A 900 -24.13 11.07 -11.42
N ASN A 901 -22.83 11.13 -11.71
CA ASN A 901 -22.11 12.40 -11.90
C ASN A 901 -21.76 12.72 -13.37
N PHE A 902 -21.08 11.82 -14.10
CA PHE A 902 -20.82 11.94 -15.55
C PHE A 902 -20.24 10.64 -16.12
N ASP A 903 -20.80 10.08 -17.20
CA ASP A 903 -20.16 8.99 -17.96
C ASP A 903 -19.76 9.52 -19.35
N PRO A 904 -18.46 9.73 -19.63
CA PRO A 904 -17.99 10.31 -20.88
C PRO A 904 -18.21 9.42 -22.12
N ASN A 905 -18.47 8.12 -21.93
CA ASN A 905 -18.69 7.17 -23.02
C ASN A 905 -20.18 6.84 -23.26
N ALA A 906 -21.08 7.24 -22.35
CA ALA A 906 -22.49 6.80 -22.36
C ALA A 906 -23.54 7.92 -22.33
N LYS A 907 -23.16 9.21 -22.28
CA LYS A 907 -24.10 10.34 -22.25
C LYS A 907 -23.60 11.50 -23.14
N VAL A 908 -23.73 11.45 -24.47
CA VAL A 908 -24.61 10.62 -25.33
C VAL A 908 -23.80 10.15 -26.54
N ASN A 909 -23.76 8.85 -26.85
CA ASN A 909 -22.89 8.38 -27.95
C ASN A 909 -23.26 7.02 -28.58
N LYS A 910 -24.48 6.50 -28.42
CA LYS A 910 -25.00 5.40 -29.24
C LYS A 910 -26.35 5.76 -29.87
N ALA A 911 -26.53 5.33 -31.12
CA ALA A 911 -27.74 5.63 -31.88
C ALA A 911 -28.95 4.92 -31.25
N GLY A 912 -29.90 5.71 -30.75
CA GLY A 912 -31.11 5.23 -30.05
C GLY A 912 -31.19 5.59 -28.56
N ASP A 913 -30.11 6.09 -27.95
CA ASP A 913 -30.11 6.53 -26.55
C ASP A 913 -31.19 7.60 -26.31
N THR A 914 -32.07 7.40 -25.30
CA THR A 914 -33.19 8.31 -24.99
C THR A 914 -33.11 8.80 -23.54
N MET A 915 -33.13 10.12 -23.32
CA MET A 915 -33.25 10.72 -21.99
C MET A 915 -34.74 10.90 -21.65
N THR A 916 -35.21 10.21 -20.60
CA THR A 916 -36.64 10.02 -20.29
C THR A 916 -37.21 10.98 -19.25
N ASN A 917 -36.50 12.07 -18.93
CA ASN A 917 -36.90 13.09 -17.94
C ASN A 917 -36.33 14.46 -18.36
N ASP A 918 -36.72 15.56 -17.70
CA ASP A 918 -36.36 16.93 -18.08
C ASP A 918 -34.84 17.12 -18.34
N LEU A 919 -34.46 17.39 -19.59
CA LEU A 919 -33.09 17.82 -19.92
C LEU A 919 -32.90 19.32 -19.57
N ARG A 920 -32.69 19.60 -18.28
CA ARG A 920 -32.57 20.95 -17.74
C ARG A 920 -31.20 21.59 -18.05
N VAL A 921 -31.07 22.17 -19.25
CA VAL A 921 -29.91 23.01 -19.62
C VAL A 921 -29.94 24.32 -18.84
N LYS A 922 -29.23 24.36 -17.71
CA LYS A 922 -29.07 25.57 -16.89
C LYS A 922 -27.93 26.42 -17.45
N GLN A 923 -28.22 27.67 -17.84
CA GLN A 923 -27.15 28.62 -18.19
C GLN A 923 -26.26 28.91 -16.96
N PRO A 924 -24.93 28.89 -17.11
CA PRO A 924 -24.04 29.68 -16.28
C PRO A 924 -24.29 31.17 -16.60
N ASN A 925 -24.29 32.02 -15.57
CA ASN A 925 -24.45 33.45 -15.78
C ASN A 925 -23.25 34.01 -16.59
N THR A 926 -23.52 34.95 -17.50
CA THR A 926 -22.53 35.75 -18.28
C THR A 926 -21.81 35.10 -19.47
N THR A 927 -22.25 33.96 -20.02
CA THR A 927 -21.69 33.40 -21.28
C THR A 927 -22.74 33.04 -22.33
N ASP A 928 -22.33 33.07 -23.61
CA ASP A 928 -23.16 32.79 -24.79
C ASP A 928 -24.01 31.52 -24.66
N ALA A 929 -25.31 31.68 -24.91
CA ALA A 929 -26.31 30.71 -24.53
C ALA A 929 -26.35 29.50 -25.48
N LYS A 930 -25.78 28.37 -25.04
CA LYS A 930 -25.88 27.08 -25.77
C LYS A 930 -27.26 26.46 -25.57
N GLY A 931 -28.01 26.29 -26.67
CA GLY A 931 -29.28 25.55 -26.68
C GLY A 931 -29.10 24.04 -26.93
N ILE A 932 -30.20 23.30 -26.93
CA ILE A 932 -30.21 21.88 -27.32
C ILE A 932 -30.21 21.81 -28.84
N VAL A 933 -29.23 21.11 -29.40
CA VAL A 933 -29.10 20.85 -30.84
C VAL A 933 -29.52 19.42 -31.12
N LEU A 934 -30.53 19.24 -31.96
CA LEU A 934 -30.87 17.95 -32.56
C LEU A 934 -30.31 17.94 -33.98
N VAL A 935 -29.37 17.04 -34.28
CA VAL A 935 -28.72 16.89 -35.59
C VAL A 935 -29.11 15.56 -36.24
N ARG A 936 -29.09 15.53 -37.58
CA ARG A 936 -29.12 14.28 -38.35
C ARG A 936 -27.74 13.62 -38.35
N ALA A 937 -27.68 12.35 -38.76
CA ALA A 937 -26.44 11.58 -38.84
C ALA A 937 -25.40 12.12 -39.85
N ASP A 938 -25.80 13.03 -40.74
CA ASP A 938 -24.92 13.77 -41.65
C ASP A 938 -24.30 15.05 -41.04
N GLY A 939 -24.62 15.35 -39.77
CA GLY A 939 -24.19 16.56 -39.07
C GLY A 939 -25.07 17.79 -39.30
N THR A 940 -26.10 17.72 -40.14
CA THR A 940 -27.02 18.86 -40.38
C THR A 940 -28.00 19.04 -39.22
N ALA A 941 -28.27 20.28 -38.84
CA ALA A 941 -29.25 20.58 -37.80
C ALA A 941 -30.68 20.20 -38.25
N GLN A 942 -31.42 19.53 -37.37
CA GLN A 942 -32.83 19.17 -37.53
C GLN A 942 -33.73 20.09 -36.70
N ALA A 943 -33.31 20.43 -35.47
CA ALA A 943 -33.95 21.46 -34.64
C ALA A 943 -32.95 22.06 -33.65
N TRP A 944 -33.12 23.33 -33.29
CA TRP A 944 -32.37 23.98 -32.22
C TRP A 944 -33.36 24.65 -31.27
N LEU A 945 -33.45 24.16 -30.03
CA LEU A 945 -34.37 24.67 -29.01
C LEU A 945 -33.64 25.66 -28.12
N HIS A 946 -34.16 26.88 -28.00
CA HIS A 946 -33.51 27.95 -27.25
C HIS A 946 -34.49 28.99 -26.70
N GLY A 947 -34.10 29.66 -25.61
CA GLY A 947 -34.85 30.75 -24.98
C GLY A 947 -33.89 31.84 -24.51
N THR A 948 -33.41 32.68 -25.42
CA THR A 948 -32.48 33.78 -25.13
C THR A 948 -33.19 34.88 -24.35
N MET A 949 -32.88 35.06 -23.06
CA MET A 949 -33.29 36.28 -22.34
C MET A 949 -32.46 37.48 -22.79
N SER A 950 -32.93 38.18 -23.82
CA SER A 950 -32.49 39.54 -24.17
C SER A 950 -33.66 40.30 -24.80
N GLY A 951 -34.12 41.39 -24.16
CA GLY A 951 -35.17 42.27 -24.72
C GLY A 951 -36.64 41.88 -24.44
N GLY A 952 -36.94 40.85 -23.65
CA GLY A 952 -38.27 40.67 -23.03
C GLY A 952 -39.28 39.73 -23.72
N GLY A 953 -38.87 39.01 -24.78
CA GLY A 953 -39.68 37.94 -25.40
C GLY A 953 -38.86 36.67 -25.64
N TYR A 954 -39.53 35.55 -25.94
CA TYR A 954 -38.90 34.29 -26.33
C TYR A 954 -39.24 33.94 -27.77
N SER A 955 -38.22 33.63 -28.58
CA SER A 955 -38.38 33.00 -29.91
C SER A 955 -38.37 31.49 -29.76
N ALA A 956 -39.45 30.79 -30.10
CA ALA A 956 -39.55 29.34 -29.89
C ALA A 956 -38.65 28.49 -30.82
N TRP A 957 -38.06 29.10 -31.85
CA TRP A 957 -37.36 28.43 -32.94
C TRP A 957 -36.48 29.41 -33.73
N ALA A 958 -35.31 28.92 -34.16
CA ALA A 958 -34.38 29.62 -35.05
C ALA A 958 -33.62 28.60 -35.91
N THR A 959 -33.03 29.03 -37.02
CA THR A 959 -32.22 28.17 -37.89
C THR A 959 -30.90 28.84 -38.22
N MET A 960 -29.80 28.11 -38.03
CA MET A 960 -28.46 28.53 -38.45
C MET A 960 -28.29 28.24 -39.95
N LYS A 961 -27.78 29.20 -40.71
CA LYS A 961 -27.39 29.01 -42.12
C LYS A 961 -26.04 28.29 -42.21
N ALA A 962 -25.74 27.74 -43.38
CA ALA A 962 -24.46 27.07 -43.65
C ALA A 962 -23.23 28.01 -43.55
N ASP A 963 -23.44 29.33 -43.61
CA ASP A 963 -22.42 30.37 -43.37
C ASP A 963 -22.20 30.68 -41.87
N GLY A 964 -22.97 30.06 -40.97
CA GLY A 964 -22.91 30.26 -39.53
C GLY A 964 -23.71 31.45 -38.98
N SER A 965 -24.40 32.21 -39.83
CA SER A 965 -25.33 33.26 -39.40
C SER A 965 -26.67 32.67 -38.93
N TRP A 966 -27.34 33.37 -38.01
CA TRP A 966 -28.59 32.92 -37.39
C TRP A 966 -29.80 33.63 -37.98
N GLN A 967 -30.85 32.86 -38.29
CA GLN A 967 -32.15 33.39 -38.71
C GLN A 967 -33.22 33.03 -37.67
N ALA A 968 -33.88 34.05 -37.11
CA ALA A 968 -35.04 33.85 -36.24
C ALA A 968 -36.26 33.45 -37.08
N ASN A 969 -37.05 32.48 -36.59
CA ASN A 969 -38.20 31.95 -37.31
C ASN A 969 -39.54 32.45 -36.73
N PRO A 970 -40.62 32.49 -37.52
CA PRO A 970 -41.73 33.43 -37.32
C PRO A 970 -42.78 33.05 -36.25
N ILE A 971 -42.38 32.69 -35.02
CA ILE A 971 -43.25 32.72 -33.83
C ILE A 971 -42.46 33.20 -32.61
N THR A 972 -42.90 34.32 -32.03
CA THR A 972 -42.40 34.89 -30.77
C THR A 972 -43.52 34.91 -29.73
N VAL A 973 -43.20 34.61 -28.47
CA VAL A 973 -44.14 34.71 -27.34
C VAL A 973 -43.61 35.73 -26.33
N TRP A 974 -44.47 36.64 -25.88
CA TRP A 974 -44.09 37.74 -24.99
C TRP A 974 -44.50 37.48 -23.54
N ASN A 975 -43.61 37.83 -22.60
CA ASN A 975 -43.74 37.45 -21.19
C ASN A 975 -44.68 38.36 -20.38
N SER A 976 -45.05 39.52 -20.91
CA SER A 976 -45.93 40.50 -20.23
C SER A 976 -47.41 40.13 -20.30
N ASP A 977 -47.81 39.38 -21.31
CA ASP A 977 -49.21 39.16 -21.71
C ASP A 977 -49.48 37.78 -22.35
N ASN A 978 -48.44 36.94 -22.51
CA ASN A 978 -48.47 35.68 -23.25
C ASN A 978 -48.96 35.80 -24.71
N ARG A 979 -48.87 36.98 -25.34
CA ARG A 979 -49.30 37.14 -26.74
C ARG A 979 -48.34 36.42 -27.68
N VAL A 980 -48.90 35.76 -28.70
CA VAL A 980 -48.18 35.00 -29.72
C VAL A 980 -48.12 35.81 -31.01
N GLU A 981 -46.93 36.23 -31.41
CA GLU A 981 -46.70 37.01 -32.63
C GLU A 981 -46.07 36.14 -33.73
N PHE A 982 -46.78 35.99 -34.85
CA PHE A 982 -46.35 35.19 -36.00
C PHE A 982 -45.36 35.95 -36.92
N GLY A 983 -44.21 36.34 -36.35
CA GLY A 983 -43.07 36.93 -37.08
C GLY A 983 -43.19 38.43 -37.35
N SER A 984 -42.31 39.22 -36.73
CA SER A 984 -42.29 40.69 -36.81
C SER A 984 -41.46 41.27 -37.98
N ALA A 985 -40.88 40.42 -38.84
CA ALA A 985 -40.07 40.83 -39.99
C ALA A 985 -40.78 40.53 -41.32
N THR A 986 -40.87 41.53 -42.20
CA THR A 986 -41.76 41.57 -43.37
C THR A 986 -41.32 40.69 -44.56
N TYR A 987 -41.49 39.36 -44.47
CA TYR A 987 -41.35 38.44 -45.63
C TYR A 987 -42.38 37.30 -45.62
N PHE A 988 -43.60 37.59 -46.07
CA PHE A 988 -44.58 36.59 -46.52
C PHE A 988 -44.17 35.99 -47.88
N ASN A 989 -43.04 35.29 -47.93
CA ASN A 989 -42.45 34.82 -49.20
C ASN A 989 -43.18 33.59 -49.76
N ALA A 990 -43.56 33.71 -51.04
CA ALA A 990 -44.10 32.68 -51.94
C ALA A 990 -45.42 31.97 -51.54
N ALA A 991 -45.54 31.39 -50.34
CA ALA A 991 -46.70 30.56 -49.98
C ALA A 991 -47.01 30.51 -48.46
N PRO A 992 -47.51 31.60 -47.84
CA PRO A 992 -48.06 31.56 -46.48
C PRO A 992 -49.48 30.96 -46.48
N GLU A 993 -49.58 29.63 -46.53
CA GLU A 993 -50.85 28.91 -46.51
C GLU A 993 -51.21 28.31 -45.14
N PHE A 994 -52.40 28.65 -44.63
CA PHE A 994 -53.08 27.80 -43.65
C PHE A 994 -53.74 26.65 -44.43
N ARG A 995 -53.15 25.45 -44.38
CA ARG A 995 -53.62 24.28 -45.15
C ARG A 995 -54.99 23.74 -44.73
N ASP A 996 -55.48 24.16 -43.57
CA ASP A 996 -56.77 23.80 -43.00
C ASP A 996 -57.51 25.05 -42.49
N ARG A 997 -58.82 24.92 -42.23
CA ARG A 997 -59.67 26.02 -41.75
C ARG A 997 -59.18 26.56 -40.39
N PRO A 998 -58.63 27.78 -40.29
CA PRO A 998 -58.20 28.34 -39.01
C PRO A 998 -59.42 28.56 -38.11
N ARG A 999 -59.30 28.18 -36.82
CA ARG A 999 -60.34 28.41 -35.81
C ARG A 999 -59.83 29.41 -34.78
N VAL A 1000 -60.52 30.55 -34.70
CA VAL A 1000 -60.34 31.57 -33.66
C VAL A 1000 -61.53 31.44 -32.72
N THR A 1001 -61.32 31.00 -31.48
CA THR A 1001 -62.42 30.77 -30.52
C THR A 1001 -61.93 30.62 -29.08
N ARG A 1002 -62.77 31.01 -28.11
CA ARG A 1002 -62.64 30.73 -26.68
C ARG A 1002 -64.04 30.81 -26.05
N ALA A 1003 -64.31 30.05 -25.00
CA ALA A 1003 -65.53 30.22 -24.22
C ALA A 1003 -65.64 31.68 -23.72
N GLY A 1004 -66.83 32.27 -23.85
CA GLY A 1004 -67.09 33.67 -23.47
C GLY A 1004 -66.40 34.72 -24.35
N TRP A 1005 -66.16 34.45 -25.64
CA TRP A 1005 -65.55 35.40 -26.58
C TRP A 1005 -66.14 35.31 -28.00
N GLN A 1006 -66.34 36.47 -28.63
CA GLN A 1006 -66.98 36.63 -29.96
C GLN A 1006 -66.02 36.46 -31.17
N ALA A 1007 -64.81 35.93 -30.93
CA ALA A 1007 -63.85 35.55 -31.98
C ALA A 1007 -63.45 36.70 -32.94
N ASP A 1008 -63.05 37.84 -32.39
CA ASP A 1008 -62.68 39.04 -33.14
C ASP A 1008 -61.39 38.88 -33.97
N ILE A 1009 -61.41 39.45 -35.18
CA ILE A 1009 -60.25 39.72 -36.03
C ILE A 1009 -60.15 41.23 -36.23
N GLY A 1010 -59.08 41.85 -35.74
CA GLY A 1010 -58.80 43.28 -35.89
C GLY A 1010 -57.87 43.58 -37.07
N LEU A 1011 -58.27 44.50 -37.94
CA LEU A 1011 -57.48 44.95 -39.10
C LEU A 1011 -57.02 46.40 -38.86
N ARG A 1012 -55.73 46.59 -38.59
CA ARG A 1012 -55.12 47.90 -38.30
C ARG A 1012 -54.49 48.54 -39.54
N ASN A 1013 -54.91 49.75 -39.88
CA ASN A 1013 -54.10 50.67 -40.67
C ASN A 1013 -53.09 51.35 -39.74
N ASN A 1014 -51.81 50.97 -39.87
CA ASN A 1014 -50.68 51.49 -39.08
C ASN A 1014 -49.66 52.21 -39.99
N ARG A 1015 -50.15 53.01 -40.95
CA ARG A 1015 -49.29 53.84 -41.81
C ARG A 1015 -48.87 55.10 -41.04
N PRO A 1016 -47.69 55.69 -41.28
CA PRO A 1016 -47.27 56.91 -40.58
C PRO A 1016 -48.34 58.01 -40.67
N GLY A 1017 -48.77 58.52 -39.51
CA GLY A 1017 -49.86 59.50 -39.38
C GLY A 1017 -51.28 58.92 -39.29
N PHE A 1018 -51.47 57.60 -39.40
CA PHE A 1018 -52.76 56.92 -39.31
C PHE A 1018 -52.70 55.73 -38.34
N ASP A 1019 -53.57 55.75 -37.32
CA ASP A 1019 -53.85 54.60 -36.47
C ASP A 1019 -55.37 54.40 -36.43
N SER A 1020 -55.87 53.47 -37.24
CA SER A 1020 -57.30 53.22 -37.37
C SER A 1020 -57.58 51.75 -37.66
N TRP A 1021 -58.54 51.19 -36.92
CA TRP A 1021 -58.96 49.80 -36.99
C TRP A 1021 -60.33 49.64 -37.66
N THR A 1022 -60.53 48.46 -38.22
CA THR A 1022 -61.87 47.86 -38.45
C THR A 1022 -61.82 46.45 -37.87
N TYR A 1023 -62.89 46.01 -37.21
CA TYR A 1023 -62.95 44.68 -36.63
C TYR A 1023 -64.05 43.85 -37.28
N MET A 1024 -63.80 42.55 -37.44
CA MET A 1024 -64.76 41.55 -37.90
C MET A 1024 -64.91 40.48 -36.84
N ARG A 1025 -66.14 40.11 -36.46
CA ARG A 1025 -66.39 39.16 -35.37
C ARG A 1025 -67.61 38.28 -35.64
N ALA A 1026 -67.74 37.19 -34.87
CA ALA A 1026 -68.95 36.39 -34.86
C ALA A 1026 -70.08 37.14 -34.15
N ARG A 1027 -71.31 36.98 -34.67
CA ARG A 1027 -72.54 37.53 -34.08
C ARG A 1027 -73.14 36.53 -33.11
N ASP A 1028 -73.68 36.98 -31.97
CA ASP A 1028 -74.18 36.10 -30.89
C ASP A 1028 -75.31 35.15 -31.34
N GLY A 1029 -76.12 35.59 -32.30
CA GLY A 1029 -77.19 34.79 -32.93
C GLY A 1029 -76.79 34.09 -34.23
N GLY A 1030 -75.49 33.92 -34.49
CA GLY A 1030 -74.98 33.44 -35.78
C GLY A 1030 -74.80 34.57 -36.80
N GLY A 1031 -73.90 34.36 -37.76
CA GLY A 1031 -73.47 35.34 -38.77
C GLY A 1031 -72.24 36.17 -38.37
N VAL A 1032 -72.06 37.32 -39.03
CA VAL A 1032 -70.86 38.17 -38.96
C VAL A 1032 -71.20 39.63 -38.71
N GLU A 1033 -70.38 40.31 -37.91
CA GLU A 1033 -70.47 41.75 -37.64
C GLU A 1033 -69.19 42.49 -38.04
N PHE A 1034 -69.34 43.67 -38.63
CA PHE A 1034 -68.28 44.64 -38.90
C PHE A 1034 -68.41 45.79 -37.90
N ILE A 1035 -67.38 46.01 -37.08
CA ILE A 1035 -67.36 47.00 -36.00
C ILE A 1035 -66.41 48.15 -36.36
N ASN A 1036 -66.79 49.36 -35.94
CA ASN A 1036 -66.00 50.57 -36.15
C ASN A 1036 -64.66 50.60 -35.36
N ASN A 1037 -63.80 51.57 -35.70
CA ASN A 1037 -62.50 51.84 -35.06
C ASN A 1037 -62.55 51.91 -33.52
N ALA A 1038 -63.63 52.44 -32.96
CA ALA A 1038 -63.78 52.60 -31.50
C ALA A 1038 -64.30 51.33 -30.79
N TYR A 1039 -64.48 50.22 -31.50
CA TYR A 1039 -65.08 48.97 -31.03
C TYR A 1039 -66.41 49.18 -30.26
N ASN A 1040 -67.24 50.14 -30.70
CA ASN A 1040 -68.44 50.55 -29.96
C ASN A 1040 -69.73 50.61 -30.79
N SER A 1041 -69.68 50.30 -32.09
CA SER A 1041 -70.87 50.21 -32.94
C SER A 1041 -70.66 49.27 -34.11
N THR A 1042 -71.59 48.32 -34.27
CA THR A 1042 -71.73 47.49 -35.46
C THR A 1042 -72.22 48.34 -36.64
N THR A 1043 -71.37 48.56 -37.64
CA THR A 1043 -71.70 49.39 -38.81
C THR A 1043 -72.45 48.62 -39.89
N LEU A 1044 -72.15 47.32 -40.02
CA LEU A 1044 -72.84 46.37 -40.88
C LEU A 1044 -72.84 45.01 -40.19
N SER A 1045 -73.94 44.25 -40.30
CA SER A 1045 -74.00 42.86 -39.85
C SER A 1045 -74.84 42.02 -40.79
N ILE A 1046 -74.53 40.72 -40.86
CA ILE A 1046 -75.30 39.71 -41.58
C ILE A 1046 -75.57 38.56 -40.60
N ASP A 1047 -76.81 38.05 -40.52
CA ASP A 1047 -77.13 36.87 -39.70
C ASP A 1047 -76.91 35.55 -40.46
N ASP A 1048 -77.01 34.40 -39.77
CA ASP A 1048 -76.79 33.05 -40.35
C ASP A 1048 -77.70 32.74 -41.56
N TRP A 1049 -78.84 33.44 -41.70
CA TRP A 1049 -79.77 33.27 -42.81
C TRP A 1049 -79.47 34.20 -44.00
N GLY A 1050 -78.56 35.15 -43.85
CA GLY A 1050 -78.13 36.08 -44.90
C GLY A 1050 -78.82 37.45 -44.86
N THR A 1051 -79.60 37.77 -43.83
CA THR A 1051 -80.26 39.08 -43.70
C THR A 1051 -79.23 40.17 -43.44
N LEU A 1052 -79.22 41.23 -44.24
CA LEU A 1052 -78.21 42.28 -44.15
C LEU A 1052 -78.75 43.53 -43.42
N TYR A 1053 -78.00 44.01 -42.44
CA TYR A 1053 -78.30 45.20 -41.64
C TYR A 1053 -77.17 46.24 -41.78
N LEU A 1054 -77.49 47.53 -41.85
CA LEU A 1054 -76.54 48.63 -41.64
C LEU A 1054 -76.94 49.42 -40.39
N ARG A 1055 -75.98 49.62 -39.48
CA ARG A 1055 -76.17 50.33 -38.19
C ARG A 1055 -77.43 49.89 -37.41
N GLY A 1056 -77.71 48.58 -37.41
CA GLY A 1056 -78.87 47.98 -36.76
C GLY A 1056 -80.19 48.02 -37.55
N ALA A 1057 -80.32 48.84 -38.60
CA ALA A 1057 -81.48 48.82 -39.48
C ALA A 1057 -81.35 47.67 -40.50
N GLN A 1058 -82.39 46.85 -40.64
CA GLN A 1058 -82.47 45.83 -41.70
C GLN A 1058 -82.54 46.52 -43.06
N ILE A 1059 -81.64 46.17 -43.99
CA ILE A 1059 -81.54 46.74 -45.33
C ILE A 1059 -81.90 45.73 -46.41
N LEU A 1060 -81.58 44.45 -46.25
CA LEU A 1060 -81.91 43.40 -47.23
C LEU A 1060 -82.48 42.16 -46.53
N GLN A 1061 -83.61 41.66 -47.03
CA GLN A 1061 -84.13 40.34 -46.67
C GLN A 1061 -83.40 39.23 -47.45
N THR A 1062 -83.53 37.99 -46.98
CA THR A 1062 -82.85 36.80 -47.52
C THR A 1062 -83.33 36.40 -48.92
N ASP A 1063 -84.48 36.91 -49.35
CA ASP A 1063 -85.05 36.81 -50.70
C ASP A 1063 -84.52 37.90 -51.67
N GLY A 1064 -83.69 38.84 -51.18
CA GLY A 1064 -83.20 39.99 -51.93
C GLY A 1064 -84.09 41.24 -51.87
N ASN A 1065 -85.16 41.26 -51.08
CA ASN A 1065 -86.05 42.40 -50.95
C ASN A 1065 -85.38 43.55 -50.15
N LEU A 1066 -85.25 44.71 -50.79
CA LEU A 1066 -84.56 45.88 -50.26
C LEU A 1066 -85.47 46.71 -49.35
N ASN A 1067 -85.06 46.99 -48.11
CA ASN A 1067 -85.77 47.93 -47.25
C ASN A 1067 -85.46 49.37 -47.67
N LEU A 1068 -86.48 50.10 -48.14
CA LEU A 1068 -86.40 51.54 -48.37
C LEU A 1068 -86.58 52.23 -47.02
N THR A 1069 -85.53 52.24 -46.20
CA THR A 1069 -85.56 52.78 -44.81
C THR A 1069 -85.98 54.24 -44.73
N TRP A 1070 -85.71 55.03 -45.78
CA TRP A 1070 -86.15 56.43 -45.94
C TRP A 1070 -87.66 56.58 -46.28
N ARG A 1071 -88.34 55.47 -46.58
CA ARG A 1071 -89.80 55.32 -46.72
C ARG A 1071 -90.45 54.50 -45.59
N GLY A 1072 -89.65 53.77 -44.80
CA GLY A 1072 -90.14 52.89 -43.73
C GLY A 1072 -90.84 51.62 -44.22
N ARG A 1073 -90.52 51.14 -45.43
CA ARG A 1073 -91.17 49.99 -46.09
C ARG A 1073 -90.21 49.28 -47.05
N PHE A 1074 -90.48 48.02 -47.35
CA PHE A 1074 -89.73 47.27 -48.35
C PHE A 1074 -90.03 47.73 -49.79
N LEU A 1075 -89.08 47.51 -50.69
CA LEU A 1075 -89.17 47.84 -52.10
C LEU A 1075 -90.31 47.09 -52.77
N SER A 1076 -90.58 45.83 -52.39
CA SER A 1076 -91.79 45.13 -52.82
C SER A 1076 -93.06 45.92 -52.49
N ALA A 1077 -93.18 46.45 -51.27
CA ALA A 1077 -94.36 47.21 -50.84
C ALA A 1077 -94.46 48.62 -51.47
N GLU A 1078 -93.33 49.29 -51.77
CA GLU A 1078 -93.34 50.53 -52.57
C GLU A 1078 -93.71 50.23 -54.04
N ILE A 1079 -93.25 49.10 -54.60
CA ILE A 1079 -93.65 48.62 -55.93
C ILE A 1079 -95.14 48.28 -55.96
N ASP A 1080 -95.67 47.61 -54.94
CA ASP A 1080 -97.10 47.28 -54.81
C ASP A 1080 -97.97 48.52 -54.60
N ASP A 1081 -97.48 49.55 -53.87
CA ASP A 1081 -98.17 50.85 -53.74
C ASP A 1081 -98.08 51.67 -55.04
N ILE A 1082 -97.00 51.54 -55.82
CA ILE A 1082 -96.91 52.11 -57.19
C ILE A 1082 -97.89 51.40 -58.14
N TRP A 1083 -97.93 50.06 -58.17
CA TRP A 1083 -98.94 49.30 -58.90
C TRP A 1083 -100.35 49.65 -58.42
N GLY A 1084 -100.54 49.82 -57.11
CA GLY A 1084 -101.79 50.22 -56.47
C GLY A 1084 -102.26 51.60 -56.92
N ASN A 1085 -101.37 52.60 -56.95
CA ASN A 1085 -101.69 53.96 -57.42
C ASN A 1085 -101.93 54.02 -58.94
N ILE A 1086 -101.24 53.18 -59.72
CA ILE A 1086 -101.49 53.01 -61.16
C ILE A 1086 -102.87 52.38 -61.39
N ASN A 1087 -103.22 51.32 -60.65
CA ASN A 1087 -104.50 50.64 -60.76
C ASN A 1087 -105.68 51.45 -60.17
N ALA A 1088 -105.45 52.26 -59.14
CA ALA A 1088 -106.48 53.08 -58.50
C ALA A 1088 -106.88 54.30 -59.34
N ARG A 1089 -105.97 54.84 -60.16
CA ARG A 1089 -106.29 55.92 -61.10
C ARG A 1089 -107.01 55.36 -62.33
N ALA A 1090 -108.34 55.41 -62.27
CA ALA A 1090 -109.34 55.02 -63.28
C ALA A 1090 -109.93 53.60 -63.21
N SER A 1091 -109.83 52.89 -62.07
CA SER A 1091 -110.67 51.71 -61.80
C SER A 1091 -112.07 52.11 -61.27
N ALA A 1092 -112.96 52.50 -62.19
CA ALA A 1092 -114.42 52.60 -62.06
C ALA A 1092 -115.03 53.40 -60.87
N GLY A 1093 -115.58 54.59 -61.15
CA GLY A 1093 -116.79 55.07 -60.43
C GLY A 1093 -116.75 56.44 -59.71
N ALA A 1094 -115.83 57.35 -60.03
CA ALA A 1094 -115.85 58.72 -59.47
C ALA A 1094 -117.17 59.46 -59.81
N ARG A 1095 -117.68 60.27 -58.86
CA ARG A 1095 -118.99 60.95 -58.97
C ARG A 1095 -118.82 62.47 -58.99
N VAL A 1096 -119.52 63.14 -59.91
CA VAL A 1096 -119.52 64.60 -60.07
C VAL A 1096 -120.33 65.31 -58.98
N GLN A 1097 -119.89 66.52 -58.59
CA GLN A 1097 -120.58 67.38 -57.61
C GLN A 1097 -121.30 68.57 -58.27
N TRP A 1098 -122.27 69.14 -57.56
CA TRP A 1098 -122.92 70.40 -57.97
C TRP A 1098 -121.93 71.57 -57.92
N ASP A 1099 -121.90 72.36 -58.98
CA ASP A 1099 -120.97 73.50 -59.14
C ASP A 1099 -121.67 74.87 -58.98
N SER A 1100 -123.00 74.88 -58.96
CA SER A 1100 -123.82 76.08 -58.76
C SER A 1100 -124.83 75.93 -57.63
N GLY A 1101 -125.30 77.07 -57.12
CA GLY A 1101 -126.48 77.11 -56.25
C GLY A 1101 -127.75 76.71 -56.99
N VAL A 1102 -128.78 76.32 -56.22
CA VAL A 1102 -130.11 75.95 -56.71
C VAL A 1102 -130.80 77.18 -57.31
N ASN A 1103 -130.83 77.27 -58.64
CA ASN A 1103 -131.43 78.40 -59.35
C ASN A 1103 -132.94 78.17 -59.58
N ASN A 1104 -133.75 79.20 -59.42
CA ASN A 1104 -135.19 79.19 -59.72
C ASN A 1104 -135.41 79.63 -61.18
N PHE A 1105 -136.03 78.78 -61.98
CA PHE A 1105 -136.25 78.99 -63.42
C PHE A 1105 -137.67 79.48 -63.77
N GLY A 1106 -138.53 79.73 -62.78
CA GLY A 1106 -139.92 80.12 -62.99
C GLY A 1106 -140.84 78.91 -63.26
N THR A 1107 -142.04 79.17 -63.80
CA THR A 1107 -143.09 78.15 -63.93
C THR A 1107 -142.93 77.26 -65.18
N VAL A 1108 -143.38 76.00 -65.08
CA VAL A 1108 -143.33 74.98 -66.15
C VAL A 1108 -143.93 75.50 -67.47
N ASP A 1109 -145.10 76.14 -67.38
CA ASP A 1109 -145.79 76.84 -68.48
C ASP A 1109 -144.90 77.86 -69.21
N ARG A 1110 -144.07 78.58 -68.44
CA ARG A 1110 -143.16 79.63 -68.93
C ARG A 1110 -141.80 79.11 -69.40
N LEU A 1111 -141.52 77.83 -69.19
CA LEU A 1111 -140.27 77.14 -69.56
C LEU A 1111 -140.40 76.24 -70.78
N GLY A 1112 -141.59 76.05 -71.34
CA GLY A 1112 -141.81 75.15 -72.47
C GLY A 1112 -141.51 73.67 -72.16
N GLY A 1113 -141.41 73.31 -70.87
CA GLY A 1113 -141.18 71.93 -70.41
C GLY A 1113 -139.71 71.50 -70.23
N ALA A 1114 -138.70 72.35 -70.45
CA ALA A 1114 -137.29 71.97 -70.31
C ALA A 1114 -136.41 73.06 -69.67
N LEU A 1115 -135.31 72.65 -69.03
CA LEU A 1115 -134.23 73.56 -68.61
C LEU A 1115 -133.19 73.69 -69.74
N PRO A 1116 -132.60 74.88 -69.95
CA PRO A 1116 -131.51 75.05 -70.90
C PRO A 1116 -130.22 74.40 -70.38
N ALA A 1117 -129.61 73.53 -71.20
CA ALA A 1117 -128.28 72.98 -70.90
C ALA A 1117 -127.24 74.11 -70.69
N PRO A 1118 -126.27 73.96 -69.78
CA PRO A 1118 -125.91 72.75 -69.03
C PRO A 1118 -126.66 72.55 -67.70
N TRP A 1119 -127.76 73.26 -67.44
CA TRP A 1119 -128.51 73.14 -66.18
C TRP A 1119 -129.35 71.86 -66.15
N VAL A 1120 -129.19 71.06 -65.08
CA VAL A 1120 -130.01 69.87 -64.79
C VAL A 1120 -130.99 70.14 -63.65
N MET A 1121 -132.19 69.56 -63.75
CA MET A 1121 -133.28 69.82 -62.79
C MET A 1121 -133.00 69.18 -61.43
N CYS A 1122 -133.23 69.94 -60.36
CA CYS A 1122 -133.02 69.49 -58.98
C CYS A 1122 -134.26 69.65 -58.06
N GLY A 1123 -135.35 70.25 -58.52
CA GLY A 1123 -136.59 70.34 -57.73
C GLY A 1123 -137.78 70.98 -58.45
N LEU A 1124 -138.97 70.82 -57.85
CA LEU A 1124 -140.26 71.39 -58.28
C LEU A 1124 -141.06 71.89 -57.05
N SER A 1125 -141.90 72.92 -57.19
CA SER A 1125 -142.80 73.40 -56.12
C SER A 1125 -144.08 74.06 -56.66
N GLY A 1126 -145.18 74.15 -55.89
CA GLY A 1126 -146.44 74.76 -56.36
C GLY A 1126 -147.45 75.12 -55.25
N PRO A 1127 -148.49 75.94 -55.53
CA PRO A 1127 -149.26 76.68 -54.52
C PRO A 1127 -150.52 76.00 -53.95
N GLY A 1128 -150.76 74.71 -54.20
CA GLY A 1128 -151.73 73.92 -53.42
C GLY A 1128 -153.23 74.16 -53.65
N ASN A 1129 -153.65 74.74 -54.77
CA ASN A 1129 -155.05 75.13 -55.05
C ASN A 1129 -155.78 74.28 -56.13
N GLY A 1130 -155.34 73.05 -56.38
CA GLY A 1130 -156.12 72.05 -57.13
C GLY A 1130 -156.20 72.20 -58.67
N THR A 1131 -155.56 73.22 -59.26
CA THR A 1131 -155.38 73.33 -60.73
C THR A 1131 -153.93 73.65 -61.07
N ALA A 1132 -153.43 73.13 -62.20
CA ALA A 1132 -151.99 72.97 -62.48
C ALA A 1132 -151.25 74.27 -62.91
N ASN A 1133 -151.75 75.44 -62.52
CA ASN A 1133 -151.51 76.70 -63.22
C ASN A 1133 -150.20 77.42 -62.79
N ALA A 1134 -149.41 76.85 -61.88
CA ALA A 1134 -148.28 77.54 -61.24
C ALA A 1134 -147.22 76.62 -60.58
N ILE A 1135 -146.75 75.56 -61.26
CA ILE A 1135 -145.60 74.75 -60.77
C ILE A 1135 -144.29 75.43 -61.17
N VAL A 1136 -143.37 75.64 -60.24
CA VAL A 1136 -142.04 76.28 -60.38
C VAL A 1136 -140.92 75.23 -60.44
N VAL A 1137 -139.88 75.47 -61.24
CA VAL A 1137 -138.75 74.55 -61.51
C VAL A 1137 -137.42 75.08 -60.95
N TYR A 1138 -136.56 74.18 -60.45
CA TYR A 1138 -135.19 74.51 -60.00
C TYR A 1138 -134.11 73.66 -60.69
N GLY A 1139 -132.88 74.19 -60.84
CA GLY A 1139 -131.75 73.49 -61.48
C GLY A 1139 -130.34 73.91 -61.03
N VAL A 1140 -129.34 73.08 -61.38
CA VAL A 1140 -127.89 73.23 -61.04
C VAL A 1140 -126.94 72.83 -62.19
N LEU A 1141 -125.66 73.24 -62.12
CA LEU A 1141 -124.54 72.73 -62.93
C LEU A 1141 -123.77 71.62 -62.19
N LEU A 1142 -122.96 70.84 -62.94
CA LEU A 1142 -122.09 69.77 -62.42
C LEU A 1142 -120.63 69.98 -62.87
N ARG A 1143 -119.66 69.57 -62.04
CA ARG A 1143 -118.22 69.57 -62.37
C ARG A 1143 -117.52 68.23 -62.14
N ASN A 1144 -116.44 67.98 -62.89
CA ASN A 1144 -115.62 66.77 -62.78
C ASN A 1144 -114.54 66.87 -61.67
N GLN A 1145 -114.01 65.72 -61.24
CA GLN A 1145 -112.86 65.57 -60.33
C GLN A 1145 -111.66 64.93 -61.05
#